data_AF-A0A399ZWX3-F1
#
_entry.id   AF-A0A399ZWX3-F1
#
_cell.length_a   1.000
_cell.length_b   1.000
_cell.length_c   1.000
_cell.angle_alpha   90.00
_cell.angle_beta   90.00
_cell.angle_gamma   90.00
#
_symmetry.space_group_name_H-M   'P 1'
#
loop_
_entity.id
_entity.type
_entity.pdbx_description
1 polymer ?
#
loop_
_entity_poly.entity_id
_entity_poly.type
_entity_poly.pdbx_seq_one_letter_code
_entity_poly.pdbx_strand_id
1 'polypeptide(L)'
;MSSKLMRVASVLILLALLTPAHHPALAAPPLPPVDMFQLPWELGKAWVAYEGFDNGLRRHAGSPHNYNNGGAVDFAPHPKMKKGEDTSQAWVTAAAAGTVVATSSCHLIIAHADGWITQYQHLANFQVKLGDAVQRNQRLAVIANASTQPVCLGSVDTDTPHLHFSLRPNMVGATFAGWEFKYNALFNSTTFVKNGNSLGLFQPLLNEMSSAPTPTPSAGTPVPTGTTAVSTPTSTPPSGPYVSTTVDTPTISVGDTALVSVRLNNVPPEGYTSAEFTCTYDSALVEVSNITFANLFGVDAATTISGPQNGSFIVAIAGSKGNKATTSGVVFTFNVKGLQAGQISLGCTARVSQGSGTLSDLPAVGTSLTIVGISPTATPSPPPTSTPTPFTQPTSTFTPTVIVPSATATSTSPVSVVPPLSFVPVAGGLSQPVFVTHAGDGSGRLFVLERAGRIRVITSAASLLSTPFLDIDSLVGSSSGEEGILGLAFHPSYESNGLFFVTYTDNSGNLVLAKYSVSSDPNLANPASAAIVLTIPHPGNSNHNGGMLAFGADGYLYWSTGDGGGAGDIPNNAQNTNSLLGKILRLDINSGSPYAVPPDNPFVGVSGVRGEIWGYGFRNPWRFSFDRATWDMYIGDVGQGAREEIDFEPASSTGGLNYGWRVMEGTLCYNPSSGCDTSGKVLPVTEYVNNSATCAVTGGYVYRGSLSPQMTGIYFYGDYCSGEIWGLVQPSPGVWVSTLAVDTSFFISSFGEDEAGELYLTDYASGTVQRVVGPLGAPTPTFTPPPFASDTPSATSTFTPAPGSSPTFTALPTSMPTFTSTPVSSSGLLTGRVIASKPVTVNLYDGSSALVASVAANSDGTFSLSAPAGTYTVQAIASGFLSAQGSAVLTGGNTTSKPEIVLLAGDVDGNNVIDQFDAMSIGFSYGTVVPPAADLNNDGIINVFDLELLAKNYRKTGPVPWE
;
A
#
# COMPACT_ATOMS: atom_id res chain seq x y z
N MET A 1 -47.72 2.40 72.69
CA MET A 1 -48.34 2.21 71.35
C MET A 1 -47.73 3.24 70.41
N SER A 2 -46.90 2.92 69.43
CA SER A 2 -46.17 1.68 69.16
C SER A 2 -44.97 2.05 68.29
N SER A 3 -43.78 1.63 68.68
CA SER A 3 -42.59 1.59 67.81
C SER A 3 -42.82 0.74 66.55
N LYS A 4 -43.91 -0.04 66.50
CA LYS A 4 -44.41 -0.67 65.26
C LYS A 4 -45.01 0.34 64.28
N LEU A 5 -45.59 1.48 64.72
CA LEU A 5 -46.10 2.50 63.78
C LEU A 5 -44.96 3.26 63.09
N MET A 6 -43.86 3.56 63.80
CA MET A 6 -42.67 4.15 63.17
C MET A 6 -41.93 3.15 62.29
N ARG A 7 -41.83 1.87 62.67
CA ARG A 7 -41.25 0.85 61.78
C ARG A 7 -42.11 0.54 60.56
N VAL A 8 -43.45 0.56 60.69
CA VAL A 8 -44.37 0.41 59.56
C VAL A 8 -44.38 1.65 58.67
N ALA A 9 -44.26 2.86 59.23
CA ALA A 9 -44.11 4.10 58.45
C ALA A 9 -42.75 4.16 57.73
N SER A 10 -41.64 3.73 58.36
CA SER A 10 -40.35 3.65 57.70
C SER A 10 -40.30 2.57 56.62
N VAL A 11 -40.98 1.43 56.81
CA VAL A 11 -41.10 0.38 55.77
C VAL A 11 -42.08 0.79 54.65
N LEU A 12 -43.15 1.53 54.94
CA LEU A 12 -44.04 2.09 53.91
C LEU A 12 -43.39 3.23 53.13
N ILE A 13 -42.53 4.04 53.75
CA ILE A 13 -41.73 5.06 53.05
C ILE A 13 -40.62 4.38 52.21
N LEU A 14 -40.04 3.27 52.68
CA LEU A 14 -39.10 2.48 51.88
C LEU A 14 -39.78 1.72 50.74
N LEU A 15 -41.03 1.26 50.91
CA LEU A 15 -41.84 0.65 49.84
C LEU A 15 -42.42 1.68 48.86
N ALA A 16 -42.72 2.90 49.31
CA ALA A 16 -43.20 3.99 48.45
C ALA A 16 -42.06 4.66 47.66
N LEU A 17 -40.80 4.47 48.06
CA LEU A 17 -39.61 4.81 47.27
C LEU A 17 -39.19 3.66 46.31
N LEU A 18 -39.88 2.51 46.37
CA LEU A 18 -39.74 1.37 45.47
C LEU A 18 -40.89 1.27 44.46
N THR A 19 -41.78 2.26 44.38
CA THR A 19 -42.63 2.38 43.20
C THR A 19 -41.73 2.80 42.04
N PRO A 20 -41.54 1.95 41.00
CA PRO A 20 -40.93 2.46 39.79
C PRO A 20 -41.85 3.56 39.34
N ALA A 21 -41.33 4.78 39.21
CA ALA A 21 -41.99 5.77 38.38
C ALA A 21 -42.31 5.04 37.07
N HIS A 22 -43.61 4.78 36.84
CA HIS A 22 -44.10 4.46 35.51
C HIS A 22 -43.90 5.72 34.69
N HIS A 23 -42.64 5.98 34.34
CA HIS A 23 -42.35 6.52 33.03
C HIS A 23 -43.11 5.62 32.05
N PRO A 24 -43.90 6.18 31.13
CA PRO A 24 -44.41 5.37 30.04
C PRO A 24 -43.20 4.63 29.50
N ALA A 25 -43.25 3.29 29.51
CA ALA A 25 -42.19 2.49 28.94
C ALA A 25 -42.10 2.95 27.48
N LEU A 26 -41.13 3.82 27.20
CA LEU A 26 -40.62 4.02 25.86
C LEU A 26 -40.39 2.59 25.37
N ALA A 27 -41.09 2.22 24.30
CA ALA A 27 -40.95 0.89 23.72
C ALA A 27 -39.47 0.55 23.72
N ALA A 28 -39.11 -0.63 24.27
CA ALA A 28 -37.71 -1.05 24.33
C ALA A 28 -37.12 -0.80 22.94
N PRO A 29 -35.99 -0.06 22.84
CA PRO A 29 -35.40 0.23 21.54
C PRO A 29 -35.28 -1.09 20.76
N PRO A 30 -35.61 -1.11 19.46
CA PRO A 30 -35.52 -2.33 18.67
C PRO A 30 -34.11 -2.92 18.85
N LEU A 31 -33.99 -4.23 18.97
CA LEU A 31 -32.69 -4.89 18.91
C LEU A 31 -32.17 -4.86 17.48
N PRO A 32 -30.84 -4.84 17.27
CA PRO A 32 -30.31 -4.94 15.92
C PRO A 32 -30.69 -6.32 15.35
N PRO A 33 -30.87 -6.45 14.02
CA PRO A 33 -30.98 -7.74 13.38
C PRO A 33 -29.86 -8.68 13.83
N VAL A 34 -30.21 -9.96 14.00
CA VAL A 34 -29.23 -11.01 14.31
C VAL A 34 -28.15 -10.99 13.21
N ASP A 35 -26.89 -11.09 13.62
CA ASP A 35 -25.72 -11.03 12.75
C ASP A 35 -25.47 -9.69 12.05
N MET A 36 -26.16 -8.61 12.42
CA MET A 36 -25.82 -7.26 11.92
C MET A 36 -24.45 -6.81 12.43
N PHE A 37 -24.10 -7.18 13.66
CA PHE A 37 -22.85 -6.80 14.30
C PHE A 37 -22.02 -8.02 14.71
N GLN A 38 -20.72 -7.89 14.63
CA GLN A 38 -19.74 -8.82 15.17
C GLN A 38 -18.93 -8.18 16.30
N LEU A 39 -18.03 -8.94 16.90
CA LEU A 39 -17.11 -8.39 17.89
C LEU A 39 -16.11 -7.42 17.20
N PRO A 40 -15.73 -6.31 17.86
CA PRO A 40 -14.97 -5.20 17.24
C PRO A 40 -13.45 -5.44 17.16
N TRP A 41 -13.03 -6.69 16.91
CA TRP A 41 -11.62 -7.06 16.70
C TRP A 41 -11.52 -8.14 15.62
N GLU A 42 -10.31 -8.52 15.24
CA GLU A 42 -10.10 -9.44 14.12
C GLU A 42 -10.76 -10.81 14.32
N LEU A 43 -11.26 -11.37 13.21
CA LEU A 43 -11.77 -12.74 13.19
C LEU A 43 -10.69 -13.74 13.64
N GLY A 44 -11.12 -14.77 14.37
CA GLY A 44 -10.24 -15.80 14.93
C GLY A 44 -9.43 -15.33 16.15
N LYS A 45 -9.53 -14.06 16.56
CA LYS A 45 -8.91 -13.58 17.79
C LYS A 45 -9.90 -13.62 18.96
N ALA A 46 -9.37 -13.91 20.15
CA ALA A 46 -10.13 -13.86 21.39
C ALA A 46 -9.68 -12.66 22.22
N TRP A 47 -10.63 -11.84 22.64
CA TRP A 47 -10.41 -10.75 23.59
C TRP A 47 -11.25 -11.01 24.84
N VAL A 48 -11.04 -10.27 25.91
CA VAL A 48 -11.84 -10.36 27.14
C VAL A 48 -12.62 -9.09 27.37
N ALA A 49 -13.81 -9.20 27.96
CA ALA A 49 -14.47 -8.07 28.59
C ALA A 49 -13.78 -7.80 29.93
N TYR A 50 -13.13 -6.65 30.07
CA TYR A 50 -12.30 -6.30 31.22
C TYR A 50 -13.11 -5.59 32.31
N GLU A 51 -14.06 -4.73 31.95
CA GLU A 51 -15.02 -4.11 32.88
C GLU A 51 -16.48 -4.44 32.53
N GLY A 52 -17.35 -4.32 33.54
CA GLY A 52 -18.80 -4.51 33.37
C GLY A 52 -19.43 -3.39 32.56
N PHE A 53 -20.69 -3.58 32.18
CA PHE A 53 -21.45 -2.61 31.41
C PHE A 53 -21.59 -1.27 32.15
N ASP A 54 -21.06 -0.19 31.58
CA ASP A 54 -21.27 1.16 32.08
C ASP A 54 -22.56 1.74 31.47
N ASN A 55 -23.56 1.96 32.32
CA ASN A 55 -24.84 2.55 31.93
C ASN A 55 -24.89 4.07 32.13
N GLY A 56 -23.76 4.72 32.42
CA GLY A 56 -23.63 6.17 32.55
C GLY A 56 -24.23 6.79 33.82
N LEU A 57 -25.02 6.03 34.59
CA LEU A 57 -25.74 6.53 35.78
C LEU A 57 -24.82 6.92 36.96
N ARG A 58 -23.55 6.52 36.92
CA ARG A 58 -22.55 6.83 37.97
C ARG A 58 -21.77 8.12 37.69
N ARG A 59 -22.00 8.79 36.55
CA ARG A 59 -21.23 9.96 36.12
C ARG A 59 -22.05 11.25 36.26
N HIS A 60 -21.37 12.38 36.45
CA HIS A 60 -22.03 13.69 36.58
C HIS A 60 -22.86 14.04 35.33
N ALA A 61 -23.95 14.81 35.50
CA ALA A 61 -24.90 15.11 34.43
C ALA A 61 -24.31 15.86 33.21
N GLY A 62 -23.16 16.52 33.37
CA GLY A 62 -22.41 17.17 32.28
C GLY A 62 -21.33 16.28 31.64
N SER A 63 -21.25 14.99 32.02
CA SER A 63 -20.31 14.05 31.42
C SER A 63 -20.71 13.73 29.98
N PRO A 64 -19.78 13.75 29.01
CA PRO A 64 -20.03 13.26 27.66
C PRO A 64 -20.39 11.76 27.61
N HIS A 65 -20.22 11.05 28.73
CA HIS A 65 -20.54 9.64 28.96
C HIS A 65 -21.86 9.42 29.72
N ASN A 66 -22.76 10.41 29.75
CA ASN A 66 -24.10 10.23 30.29
C ASN A 66 -25.00 9.54 29.25
N TYR A 67 -24.98 8.20 29.25
CA TYR A 67 -25.70 7.39 28.28
C TYR A 67 -27.19 7.30 28.63
N ASN A 68 -28.00 8.26 28.18
CA ASN A 68 -29.47 8.18 28.31
C ASN A 68 -30.09 6.99 27.54
N ASN A 69 -29.33 6.35 26.64
CA ASN A 69 -29.63 5.09 25.95
C ASN A 69 -28.32 4.51 25.37
N GLY A 70 -28.00 3.23 25.60
CA GLY A 70 -26.95 2.49 24.86
C GLY A 70 -25.84 1.82 25.70
N GLY A 71 -25.29 2.52 26.70
CA GLY A 71 -24.16 2.07 27.54
C GLY A 71 -22.91 1.60 26.76
N ALA A 72 -21.87 1.19 27.48
CA ALA A 72 -20.59 0.77 26.89
C ALA A 72 -19.95 -0.41 27.65
N VAL A 73 -19.03 -1.10 26.98
CA VAL A 73 -18.24 -2.21 27.55
C VAL A 73 -16.78 -2.04 27.15
N ASP A 74 -15.89 -2.31 28.11
CA ASP A 74 -14.45 -2.28 27.87
C ASP A 74 -13.93 -3.67 27.50
N PHE A 75 -13.30 -3.76 26.33
CA PHE A 75 -12.67 -4.97 25.83
C PHE A 75 -11.15 -4.84 25.77
N ALA A 76 -10.44 -5.94 25.97
CA ALA A 76 -8.98 -5.96 25.91
C ALA A 76 -8.46 -7.28 25.33
N PRO A 77 -7.30 -7.31 24.65
CA PRO A 77 -6.71 -8.54 24.11
C PRO A 77 -6.50 -9.64 25.18
N HIS A 78 -6.17 -9.25 26.42
CA HIS A 78 -6.05 -10.18 27.55
C HIS A 78 -6.34 -9.47 28.89
N PRO A 79 -6.65 -10.23 29.97
CA PRO A 79 -7.19 -9.64 31.22
C PRO A 79 -6.18 -8.88 32.09
N LYS A 80 -4.93 -8.71 31.62
CA LYS A 80 -3.83 -8.13 32.39
C LYS A 80 -3.00 -7.16 31.54
N MET A 81 -3.68 -6.43 30.65
CA MET A 81 -3.04 -5.36 29.89
C MET A 81 -2.31 -4.41 30.86
N LYS A 82 -1.17 -3.87 30.44
CA LYS A 82 -0.40 -2.90 31.21
C LYS A 82 -0.26 -1.61 30.43
N LYS A 83 -0.25 -0.48 31.15
CA LYS A 83 0.10 0.82 30.56
C LYS A 83 1.43 0.72 29.80
N GLY A 84 1.44 1.14 28.54
CA GLY A 84 2.60 1.09 27.66
C GLY A 84 2.91 -0.29 27.08
N GLU A 85 2.07 -1.30 27.31
CA GLU A 85 2.16 -2.58 26.61
C GLU A 85 1.99 -2.38 25.09
N ASP A 86 2.69 -3.21 24.31
CA ASP A 86 2.63 -3.12 22.85
C ASP A 86 1.25 -3.53 22.35
N THR A 87 0.51 -2.54 21.84
CA THR A 87 -0.81 -2.71 21.24
C THR A 87 -0.77 -2.65 19.71
N SER A 88 0.40 -2.66 19.07
CA SER A 88 0.56 -2.53 17.61
C SER A 88 -0.16 -3.63 16.81
N GLN A 89 -0.42 -4.77 17.44
CA GLN A 89 -1.18 -5.90 16.88
C GLN A 89 -2.58 -6.05 17.48
N ALA A 90 -2.99 -5.17 18.40
CA ALA A 90 -4.31 -5.17 19.02
C ALA A 90 -5.32 -4.41 18.15
N TRP A 91 -5.54 -4.93 16.94
CA TRP A 91 -6.39 -4.31 15.94
C TRP A 91 -7.86 -4.31 16.34
N VAL A 92 -8.45 -3.13 16.27
CA VAL A 92 -9.89 -2.89 16.34
C VAL A 92 -10.44 -2.84 14.93
N THR A 93 -11.51 -3.58 14.69
CA THR A 93 -12.15 -3.70 13.38
C THR A 93 -13.58 -3.19 13.43
N ALA A 94 -14.13 -2.84 12.26
CA ALA A 94 -15.51 -2.40 12.15
C ALA A 94 -16.45 -3.55 12.53
N ALA A 95 -17.27 -3.33 13.56
CA ALA A 95 -18.26 -4.30 14.02
C ALA A 95 -19.36 -4.56 12.96
N ALA A 96 -19.57 -3.62 12.05
CA ALA A 96 -20.46 -3.77 10.89
C ALA A 96 -20.03 -2.78 9.79
N ALA A 97 -20.51 -3.02 8.57
CA ALA A 97 -20.33 -2.05 7.49
C ALA A 97 -21.09 -0.75 7.78
N GLY A 98 -20.54 0.39 7.40
CA GLY A 98 -21.13 1.70 7.66
C GLY A 98 -20.29 2.85 7.13
N THR A 99 -20.59 4.05 7.57
CA THR A 99 -19.84 5.26 7.20
C THR A 99 -19.27 5.91 8.45
N VAL A 100 -18.00 6.31 8.40
CA VAL A 100 -17.39 7.09 9.48
C VAL A 100 -18.02 8.47 9.52
N VAL A 101 -18.76 8.76 10.60
CA VAL A 101 -19.49 10.04 10.78
C VAL A 101 -18.88 10.95 11.83
N ALA A 102 -17.95 10.44 12.64
CA ALA A 102 -17.10 11.26 13.49
C ALA A 102 -15.77 10.56 13.72
N THR A 103 -14.69 11.33 13.78
CA THR A 103 -13.36 10.85 14.17
C THR A 103 -12.63 11.92 14.98
N SER A 104 -11.75 11.51 15.87
CA SER A 104 -10.84 12.36 16.64
C SER A 104 -9.50 11.66 16.83
N SER A 105 -8.59 12.24 17.61
CA SER A 105 -7.31 11.61 17.92
C SER A 105 -7.40 10.31 18.74
N CYS A 106 -8.57 9.96 19.30
CA CYS A 106 -8.71 8.79 20.17
C CYS A 106 -10.05 8.04 20.00
N HIS A 107 -10.96 8.53 19.15
CA HIS A 107 -12.32 8.00 19.03
C HIS A 107 -12.87 8.07 17.61
N LEU A 108 -13.74 7.11 17.28
CA LEU A 108 -14.41 6.96 16.00
C LEU A 108 -15.89 6.61 16.18
N ILE A 109 -16.77 7.21 15.37
CA ILE A 109 -18.18 6.85 15.24
C ILE A 109 -18.45 6.35 13.84
N ILE A 110 -19.09 5.19 13.74
CA ILE A 110 -19.58 4.65 12.47
C ILE A 110 -21.11 4.62 12.53
N ALA A 111 -21.75 5.24 11.54
CA ALA A 111 -23.18 5.13 11.32
C ALA A 111 -23.47 3.95 10.40
N HIS A 112 -24.51 3.18 10.73
CA HIS A 112 -24.93 1.98 10.02
C HIS A 112 -26.36 2.14 9.50
N ALA A 113 -26.83 1.14 8.76
CA ALA A 113 -28.23 1.04 8.36
C ALA A 113 -29.18 1.09 9.58
N ASP A 114 -30.45 1.45 9.32
CA ASP A 114 -31.53 1.51 10.31
C ASP A 114 -31.28 2.42 11.52
N GLY A 115 -30.36 3.39 11.38
CA GLY A 115 -30.07 4.39 12.41
C GLY A 115 -29.18 3.88 13.55
N TRP A 116 -28.58 2.70 13.41
CA TRP A 116 -27.63 2.17 14.38
C TRP A 116 -26.29 2.89 14.30
N ILE A 117 -25.64 3.03 15.45
CA ILE A 117 -24.33 3.68 15.55
C ILE A 117 -23.42 2.85 16.45
N THR A 118 -22.20 2.59 15.99
CA THR A 118 -21.12 2.08 16.84
C THR A 118 -20.12 3.18 17.16
N GLN A 119 -19.60 3.18 18.39
CA GLN A 119 -18.57 4.12 18.83
C GLN A 119 -17.41 3.34 19.43
N TYR A 120 -16.20 3.75 19.09
CA TYR A 120 -14.95 3.10 19.47
C TYR A 120 -14.03 4.15 20.08
N GLN A 121 -13.64 3.98 21.33
CA GLN A 121 -12.81 4.93 22.08
C GLN A 121 -11.52 4.25 22.57
N HIS A 122 -10.53 5.07 22.94
CA HIS A 122 -9.18 4.64 23.32
C HIS A 122 -8.46 3.94 22.16
N LEU A 123 -8.59 4.52 20.97
CA LEU A 123 -7.93 4.07 19.75
C LEU A 123 -6.71 4.93 19.40
N ALA A 124 -5.80 4.35 18.64
CA ALA A 124 -4.65 5.02 18.04
C ALA A 124 -4.39 4.45 16.63
N ASN A 125 -3.61 5.18 15.83
CA ASN A 125 -3.23 4.76 14.47
C ASN A 125 -4.44 4.42 13.57
N PHE A 126 -5.35 5.38 13.41
CA PHE A 126 -6.52 5.23 12.55
C PHE A 126 -6.14 4.97 11.08
N GLN A 127 -6.79 3.99 10.48
CA GLN A 127 -6.67 3.63 9.06
C GLN A 127 -7.81 4.20 8.21
N VAL A 128 -8.73 4.92 8.85
CA VAL A 128 -9.97 5.44 8.26
C VAL A 128 -10.17 6.91 8.64
N LYS A 129 -10.79 7.67 7.74
CA LYS A 129 -11.04 9.11 7.86
C LYS A 129 -12.54 9.41 7.93
N LEU A 130 -12.87 10.65 8.29
CA LEU A 130 -14.26 11.12 8.28
C LEU A 130 -14.84 11.03 6.87
N GLY A 131 -15.99 10.38 6.73
CA GLY A 131 -16.66 10.17 5.45
C GLY A 131 -16.36 8.81 4.79
N ASP A 132 -15.35 8.07 5.26
CA ASP A 132 -15.00 6.78 4.67
C ASP A 132 -16.14 5.77 4.86
N ALA A 133 -16.44 5.03 3.79
CA ALA A 133 -17.21 3.80 3.89
C ALA A 133 -16.30 2.70 4.43
N VAL A 134 -16.75 2.02 5.48
CA VAL A 134 -16.00 0.95 6.13
C VAL A 134 -16.78 -0.35 6.06
N GLN A 135 -16.07 -1.45 5.83
CA GLN A 135 -16.64 -2.79 5.78
C GLN A 135 -16.56 -3.48 7.13
N ARG A 136 -17.47 -4.44 7.37
CA ARG A 136 -17.37 -5.34 8.53
C ARG A 136 -15.99 -6.02 8.50
N ASN A 137 -15.32 -6.13 9.65
CA ASN A 137 -13.94 -6.62 9.80
C ASN A 137 -12.82 -5.75 9.23
N GLN A 138 -13.11 -4.64 8.57
CA GLN A 138 -12.06 -3.73 8.15
C GLN A 138 -11.33 -3.19 9.38
N ARG A 139 -9.99 -3.24 9.37
CA ARG A 139 -9.15 -2.63 10.41
C ARG A 139 -9.42 -1.13 10.46
N LEU A 140 -9.79 -0.64 11.63
CA LEU A 140 -10.09 0.76 11.86
C LEU A 140 -8.91 1.48 12.51
N ALA A 141 -8.30 0.84 13.51
CA ALA A 141 -7.28 1.39 14.38
C ALA A 141 -6.69 0.27 15.26
N VAL A 142 -5.71 0.59 16.10
CA VAL A 142 -5.29 -0.26 17.23
C VAL A 142 -5.73 0.33 18.56
N ILE A 143 -5.78 -0.46 19.63
CA ILE A 143 -5.98 0.08 20.99
C ILE A 143 -4.82 1.04 21.33
N ALA A 144 -5.13 2.19 21.93
CA ALA A 144 -4.13 3.09 22.48
C ALA A 144 -3.42 2.45 23.68
N ASN A 145 -2.09 2.50 23.71
CA ASN A 145 -1.29 1.91 24.80
C ASN A 145 -1.39 2.64 26.15
N ALA A 146 -2.24 3.68 26.25
CA ALA A 146 -2.45 4.52 27.44
C ALA A 146 -1.19 5.20 28.01
N SER A 147 -0.02 5.10 27.37
CA SER A 147 1.26 5.68 27.82
C SER A 147 1.68 6.84 26.94
N THR A 148 1.88 6.58 25.64
CA THR A 148 2.29 7.57 24.64
C THR A 148 1.13 7.99 23.74
N GLN A 149 0.07 7.18 23.70
CA GLN A 149 -1.15 7.42 22.93
C GLN A 149 -2.29 7.89 23.86
N PRO A 150 -3.13 8.85 23.43
CA PRO A 150 -4.09 9.52 24.30
C PRO A 150 -5.23 8.61 24.74
N VAL A 151 -5.57 8.69 26.04
CA VAL A 151 -6.83 8.18 26.60
C VAL A 151 -7.90 9.27 26.39
N CYS A 152 -9.07 8.95 25.85
CA CYS A 152 -10.12 9.94 25.60
C CYS A 152 -10.58 10.63 26.89
N LEU A 153 -10.57 11.98 26.92
CA LEU A 153 -10.96 12.78 28.09
C LEU A 153 -12.45 12.60 28.46
N GLY A 154 -12.73 12.36 29.74
CA GLY A 154 -14.09 12.12 30.26
C GLY A 154 -14.31 10.72 30.83
N SER A 155 -13.36 9.80 30.57
CA SER A 155 -13.25 8.51 31.24
C SER A 155 -12.69 8.69 32.65
N VAL A 156 -13.34 8.14 33.68
CA VAL A 156 -12.71 7.91 35.01
C VAL A 156 -12.10 6.51 34.99
N ASP A 157 -11.57 6.11 33.83
CA ASP A 157 -11.24 4.72 33.55
C ASP A 157 -9.74 4.53 33.75
N THR A 158 -9.35 3.28 34.05
CA THR A 158 -7.96 2.97 34.42
C THR A 158 -7.01 3.26 33.25
N ASP A 159 -5.77 3.70 33.54
CA ASP A 159 -4.67 3.94 32.59
C ASP A 159 -4.16 2.63 31.91
N THR A 160 -5.06 1.71 31.59
CA THR A 160 -4.78 0.39 31.03
C THR A 160 -5.23 0.38 29.58
N PRO A 161 -4.47 -0.18 28.62
CA PRO A 161 -4.93 -0.29 27.24
C PRO A 161 -6.20 -1.14 27.12
N HIS A 162 -7.28 -0.56 26.64
CA HIS A 162 -8.55 -1.23 26.36
C HIS A 162 -9.29 -0.50 25.23
N LEU A 163 -10.24 -1.17 24.60
CA LEU A 163 -11.24 -0.60 23.71
C LEU A 163 -12.51 -0.31 24.51
N HIS A 164 -12.96 0.93 24.54
CA HIS A 164 -14.29 1.28 25.06
C HIS A 164 -15.29 1.32 23.89
N PHE A 165 -16.16 0.31 23.83
CA PHE A 165 -17.07 0.07 22.71
C PHE A 165 -18.53 0.32 23.11
N SER A 166 -19.28 1.03 22.26
CA SER A 166 -20.72 1.24 22.43
C SER A 166 -21.52 0.94 21.16
N LEU A 167 -22.76 0.48 21.36
CA LEU A 167 -23.76 0.27 20.32
C LEU A 167 -25.04 1.02 20.71
N ARG A 168 -25.52 1.90 19.83
CA ARG A 168 -26.73 2.71 20.04
C ARG A 168 -27.81 2.39 19.01
N PRO A 169 -29.10 2.39 19.41
CA PRO A 169 -29.64 2.90 20.67
C PRO A 169 -29.56 1.97 21.90
N ASN A 170 -29.35 0.65 21.74
CA ASN A 170 -29.25 -0.29 22.86
C ASN A 170 -28.31 -1.47 22.55
N MET A 171 -27.39 -1.77 23.46
CA MET A 171 -26.52 -2.96 23.38
C MET A 171 -27.08 -4.16 24.17
N VAL A 172 -27.92 -3.94 25.18
CA VAL A 172 -28.47 -5.02 26.04
C VAL A 172 -29.40 -5.91 25.24
N GLY A 173 -29.03 -7.19 25.11
CA GLY A 173 -29.72 -8.19 24.28
C GLY A 173 -29.21 -8.26 22.84
N ALA A 174 -28.29 -7.39 22.42
CA ALA A 174 -27.68 -7.47 21.09
C ALA A 174 -26.77 -8.70 20.99
N THR A 175 -26.71 -9.28 19.80
CA THR A 175 -25.85 -10.44 19.50
C THR A 175 -24.65 -10.00 18.67
N PHE A 176 -23.45 -10.36 19.11
CA PHE A 176 -22.18 -10.09 18.43
C PHE A 176 -21.48 -11.41 18.13
N ALA A 177 -21.35 -11.79 16.86
CA ALA A 177 -20.69 -13.05 16.47
C ALA A 177 -21.27 -14.28 17.23
N GLY A 178 -22.59 -14.33 17.39
CA GLY A 178 -23.33 -15.36 18.14
C GLY A 178 -23.30 -15.22 19.66
N TRP A 179 -22.58 -14.24 20.23
CA TRP A 179 -22.62 -13.93 21.66
C TRP A 179 -23.71 -12.91 21.97
N GLU A 180 -24.76 -13.34 22.67
CA GLU A 180 -25.80 -12.47 23.19
C GLU A 180 -25.28 -11.70 24.42
N PHE A 181 -25.27 -10.38 24.35
CA PHE A 181 -24.85 -9.52 25.44
C PHE A 181 -25.97 -9.36 26.48
N LYS A 182 -25.72 -9.77 27.74
CA LYS A 182 -26.68 -9.66 28.85
C LYS A 182 -26.12 -8.80 29.97
N TYR A 183 -26.98 -7.92 30.48
CA TYR A 183 -26.70 -7.11 31.65
C TYR A 183 -27.80 -7.28 32.69
N ASN A 184 -27.42 -7.58 33.93
CA ASN A 184 -28.33 -7.65 35.06
C ASN A 184 -28.10 -6.47 36.00
N ALA A 185 -29.03 -5.51 35.96
CA ALA A 185 -28.95 -4.29 36.76
C ALA A 185 -29.03 -4.52 38.28
N LEU A 186 -29.70 -5.59 38.75
CA LEU A 186 -29.82 -5.90 40.18
C LEU A 186 -28.48 -6.35 40.78
N PHE A 187 -27.68 -7.09 40.02
CA PHE A 187 -26.38 -7.60 40.46
C PHE A 187 -25.19 -6.87 39.83
N ASN A 188 -25.46 -5.84 39.01
CA ASN A 188 -24.45 -5.11 38.24
C ASN A 188 -23.48 -6.06 37.51
N SER A 189 -24.03 -7.10 36.88
CA SER A 189 -23.25 -8.17 36.25
C SER A 189 -23.46 -8.19 34.73
N THR A 190 -22.35 -8.36 34.02
CA THR A 190 -22.30 -8.48 32.56
C THR A 190 -21.91 -9.90 32.19
N THR A 191 -22.67 -10.50 31.28
CA THR A 191 -22.41 -11.85 30.77
C THR A 191 -22.67 -11.93 29.27
N PHE A 192 -21.90 -12.77 28.59
CA PHE A 192 -22.06 -13.07 27.17
C PHE A 192 -22.54 -14.51 27.03
N VAL A 193 -23.63 -14.73 26.31
CA VAL A 193 -24.25 -16.06 26.17
C VAL A 193 -24.19 -16.53 24.73
N LYS A 194 -23.58 -17.69 24.47
CA LYS A 194 -23.56 -18.35 23.15
C LYS A 194 -23.83 -19.83 23.35
N ASN A 195 -24.82 -20.38 22.64
CA ASN A 195 -25.19 -21.80 22.68
C ASN A 195 -25.44 -22.36 24.10
N GLY A 196 -26.05 -21.55 24.99
CA GLY A 196 -26.33 -21.94 26.37
C GLY A 196 -25.13 -21.82 27.34
N ASN A 197 -23.92 -21.55 26.84
CA ASN A 197 -22.76 -21.23 27.65
C ASN A 197 -22.75 -19.75 27.99
N SER A 198 -22.60 -19.43 29.28
CA SER A 198 -22.53 -18.04 29.78
C SER A 198 -21.12 -17.74 30.26
N LEU A 199 -20.49 -16.73 29.67
CA LEU A 199 -19.18 -16.22 30.06
C LEU A 199 -19.32 -14.89 30.78
N GLY A 200 -18.64 -14.75 31.91
CA GLY A 200 -18.51 -13.48 32.64
C GLY A 200 -17.30 -12.66 32.16
N LEU A 201 -16.98 -11.61 32.92
CA LEU A 201 -15.78 -10.81 32.68
C LEU A 201 -14.49 -11.64 32.74
N PHE A 202 -13.44 -11.16 32.06
CA PHE A 202 -12.11 -11.76 31.94
C PHE A 202 -12.06 -13.15 31.28
N GLN A 203 -13.20 -13.64 30.76
CA GLN A 203 -13.24 -14.86 29.98
C GLN A 203 -13.06 -14.53 28.48
N PRO A 204 -12.31 -15.35 27.71
CA PRO A 204 -12.09 -15.10 26.29
C PRO A 204 -13.38 -15.19 25.47
N LEU A 205 -13.68 -14.12 24.74
CA LEU A 205 -14.71 -14.01 23.72
C LEU A 205 -14.03 -14.15 22.37
N LEU A 206 -14.24 -15.30 21.72
CA LEU A 206 -13.68 -15.56 20.40
C LEU A 206 -14.58 -14.94 19.32
N ASN A 207 -13.98 -14.14 18.43
CA ASN A 207 -14.69 -13.59 17.28
C ASN A 207 -14.71 -14.60 16.12
N GLU A 208 -15.78 -15.38 16.04
CA GLU A 208 -16.01 -16.35 14.98
C GLU A 208 -17.30 -16.00 14.25
N MET A 209 -17.28 -15.95 12.92
CA MET A 209 -18.54 -15.95 12.16
C MET A 209 -19.22 -17.29 12.38
N SER A 210 -20.42 -17.29 12.97
CA SER A 210 -21.17 -18.53 13.11
C SER A 210 -21.61 -19.03 11.74
N SER A 211 -21.32 -20.29 11.42
CA SER A 211 -22.26 -21.08 10.62
C SER A 211 -23.60 -21.06 11.35
N ALA A 212 -24.68 -20.64 10.69
CA ALA A 212 -26.02 -20.60 11.26
C ALA A 212 -26.36 -21.90 12.04
N PRO A 213 -27.14 -21.82 13.14
CA PRO A 213 -27.65 -23.02 13.78
C PRO A 213 -28.61 -23.74 12.83
N THR A 214 -28.29 -25.00 12.51
CA THR A 214 -29.15 -25.91 11.76
C THR A 214 -30.51 -26.03 12.45
N PRO A 215 -31.64 -25.72 11.80
CA PRO A 215 -32.95 -26.01 12.36
C PRO A 215 -33.18 -27.53 12.37
N THR A 216 -33.57 -28.06 13.54
CA THR A 216 -34.02 -29.43 13.77
C THR A 216 -35.11 -29.83 12.75
N PRO A 217 -35.08 -31.04 12.17
CA PRO A 217 -35.91 -31.40 11.02
C PRO A 217 -37.39 -31.51 11.38
N SER A 218 -38.24 -30.79 10.64
CA SER A 218 -39.66 -31.15 10.49
C SER A 218 -39.82 -31.87 9.16
N ALA A 219 -40.45 -33.04 9.22
CA ALA A 219 -40.62 -33.96 8.10
C ALA A 219 -41.45 -33.36 6.96
N GLY A 220 -40.99 -33.53 5.72
CA GLY A 220 -41.88 -33.43 4.55
C GLY A 220 -41.23 -32.89 3.28
N THR A 221 -40.92 -33.83 2.37
CA THR A 221 -40.85 -33.67 0.90
C THR A 221 -39.48 -33.27 0.30
N PRO A 222 -38.95 -34.01 -0.69
CA PRO A 222 -37.56 -33.91 -1.12
C PRO A 222 -37.33 -32.82 -2.18
N VAL A 223 -36.19 -32.14 -2.08
CA VAL A 223 -35.59 -31.27 -3.10
C VAL A 223 -34.23 -31.90 -3.48
N PRO A 224 -33.82 -31.88 -4.77
CA PRO A 224 -32.87 -32.84 -5.32
C PRO A 224 -31.45 -32.61 -4.80
N THR A 225 -30.82 -33.71 -4.37
CA THR A 225 -29.40 -33.80 -4.06
C THR A 225 -28.55 -33.59 -5.32
N GLY A 226 -27.72 -32.55 -5.29
CA GLY A 226 -26.62 -32.33 -6.22
C GLY A 226 -25.36 -31.90 -5.46
N THR A 227 -24.92 -32.70 -4.49
CA THR A 227 -23.59 -32.56 -3.89
C THR A 227 -22.60 -33.33 -4.77
N THR A 228 -21.80 -32.61 -5.55
CA THR A 228 -20.55 -33.15 -6.10
C THR A 228 -19.54 -33.29 -4.95
N ALA A 229 -18.98 -34.49 -4.81
CA ALA A 229 -18.03 -34.82 -3.77
C ALA A 229 -16.70 -34.09 -3.99
N VAL A 230 -16.21 -33.39 -2.96
CA VAL A 230 -14.83 -32.87 -2.93
C VAL A 230 -13.87 -34.06 -2.89
N SER A 231 -13.02 -34.20 -3.90
CA SER A 231 -12.08 -35.31 -4.03
C SER A 231 -10.98 -35.22 -2.97
N THR A 232 -10.78 -36.27 -2.19
CA THR A 232 -9.63 -36.44 -1.30
C THR A 232 -8.34 -36.65 -2.11
N PRO A 233 -7.19 -36.10 -1.69
CA PRO A 233 -5.93 -36.25 -2.42
C PRO A 233 -5.52 -37.72 -2.55
N THR A 234 -5.14 -38.14 -3.75
CA THR A 234 -4.65 -39.50 -4.03
C THR A 234 -3.14 -39.48 -4.25
N SER A 235 -2.44 -40.60 -3.98
CA SER A 235 -0.99 -40.71 -4.13
C SER A 235 -0.52 -41.02 -5.56
N THR A 236 -1.46 -41.26 -6.49
CA THR A 236 -1.14 -41.65 -7.88
C THR A 236 -1.61 -40.57 -8.85
N PRO A 237 -0.72 -40.00 -9.68
CA PRO A 237 -1.10 -38.98 -10.67
C PRO A 237 -2.16 -39.49 -11.66
N PRO A 238 -3.27 -38.76 -11.87
CA PRO A 238 -4.25 -39.08 -12.90
C PRO A 238 -3.70 -38.94 -14.32
N SER A 239 -4.30 -39.64 -15.28
CA SER A 239 -3.98 -39.49 -16.71
C SER A 239 -4.59 -38.23 -17.35
N GLY A 240 -5.66 -37.67 -16.76
CA GLY A 240 -6.30 -36.42 -17.18
C GLY A 240 -5.71 -35.18 -16.50
N PRO A 241 -6.30 -33.98 -16.71
CA PRO A 241 -5.91 -32.74 -16.02
C PRO A 241 -6.01 -32.88 -14.50
N TYR A 242 -5.01 -32.37 -13.77
CA TYR A 242 -4.99 -32.42 -12.30
C TYR A 242 -4.11 -31.32 -11.69
N VAL A 243 -4.33 -31.00 -10.41
CA VAL A 243 -3.49 -30.10 -9.61
C VAL A 243 -2.53 -30.90 -8.72
N SER A 244 -1.28 -30.44 -8.60
CA SER A 244 -0.31 -31.04 -7.67
C SER A 244 0.36 -30.00 -6.78
N THR A 245 0.57 -30.37 -5.52
CA THR A 245 1.37 -29.61 -4.56
C THR A 245 2.69 -30.35 -4.31
N THR A 246 3.82 -29.65 -4.46
CA THR A 246 5.16 -30.20 -4.20
C THR A 246 5.92 -29.31 -3.24
N VAL A 247 6.75 -29.89 -2.37
CA VAL A 247 7.64 -29.15 -1.47
C VAL A 247 9.09 -29.44 -1.86
N ASP A 248 9.93 -28.42 -1.88
CA ASP A 248 11.35 -28.54 -2.26
C ASP A 248 12.17 -29.35 -1.25
N THR A 249 11.82 -29.21 0.03
CA THR A 249 12.47 -29.83 1.18
C THR A 249 11.43 -30.59 1.99
N PRO A 250 11.33 -31.92 1.85
CA PRO A 250 10.30 -32.71 2.53
C PRO A 250 10.52 -32.83 4.05
N THR A 251 11.65 -32.34 4.56
CA THR A 251 11.96 -32.27 5.99
C THR A 251 12.64 -30.95 6.32
N ILE A 252 12.11 -30.24 7.32
CA ILE A 252 12.64 -28.97 7.84
C ILE A 252 12.71 -29.00 9.37
N SER A 253 13.50 -28.13 10.00
CA SER A 253 13.47 -27.97 11.46
C SER A 253 12.41 -26.95 11.90
N VAL A 254 12.03 -26.97 13.18
CA VAL A 254 11.25 -25.86 13.76
C VAL A 254 12.03 -24.54 13.58
N GLY A 255 11.40 -23.55 12.97
CA GLY A 255 11.98 -22.25 12.62
C GLY A 255 12.43 -22.13 11.17
N ASP A 256 12.72 -23.25 10.49
CA ASP A 256 13.12 -23.28 9.08
C ASP A 256 11.91 -23.08 8.15
N THR A 257 12.17 -22.71 6.91
CA THR A 257 11.16 -22.48 5.87
C THR A 257 11.40 -23.39 4.67
N ALA A 258 10.34 -23.96 4.09
CA ALA A 258 10.37 -24.68 2.81
C ALA A 258 9.55 -23.93 1.75
N LEU A 259 9.92 -24.08 0.47
CA LEU A 259 9.15 -23.55 -0.65
C LEU A 259 8.18 -24.63 -1.16
N VAL A 260 6.90 -24.27 -1.21
CA VAL A 260 5.83 -25.10 -1.76
C VAL A 260 5.44 -24.56 -3.14
N SER A 261 5.31 -25.45 -4.12
CA SER A 261 4.84 -25.12 -5.48
C SER A 261 3.51 -25.79 -5.77
N VAL A 262 2.57 -25.04 -6.34
CA VAL A 262 1.27 -25.54 -6.81
C VAL A 262 1.26 -25.51 -8.33
N ARG A 263 0.94 -26.64 -8.96
CA ARG A 263 1.07 -26.84 -10.42
C ARG A 263 -0.22 -27.35 -11.03
N LEU A 264 -0.53 -26.88 -12.23
CA LEU A 264 -1.51 -27.51 -13.12
C LEU A 264 -0.79 -28.46 -14.07
N ASN A 265 -1.27 -29.69 -14.17
CA ASN A 265 -0.68 -30.75 -14.97
C ASN A 265 -1.70 -31.30 -15.97
N ASN A 266 -1.21 -31.81 -17.10
CA ASN A 266 -2.02 -32.30 -18.23
C ASN A 266 -3.08 -31.28 -18.68
N VAL A 267 -2.70 -30.00 -18.73
CA VAL A 267 -3.58 -28.90 -19.15
C VAL A 267 -3.95 -29.12 -20.62
N PRO A 268 -5.24 -29.10 -20.97
CA PRO A 268 -5.66 -29.43 -22.32
C PRO A 268 -5.40 -28.24 -23.28
N PRO A 269 -5.30 -28.48 -24.60
CA PRO A 269 -4.92 -27.44 -25.57
C PRO A 269 -5.85 -26.22 -25.61
N GLU A 270 -7.14 -26.40 -25.31
CA GLU A 270 -8.11 -25.30 -25.21
C GLU A 270 -7.85 -24.34 -24.04
N GLY A 271 -7.10 -24.82 -23.04
CA GLY A 271 -6.62 -24.07 -21.88
C GLY A 271 -7.70 -23.65 -20.88
N TYR A 272 -7.24 -23.04 -19.78
CA TYR A 272 -8.09 -22.47 -18.73
C TYR A 272 -7.97 -20.95 -18.70
N THR A 273 -9.09 -20.24 -18.67
CA THR A 273 -9.14 -18.76 -18.54
C THR A 273 -8.91 -18.32 -17.11
N SER A 274 -9.36 -19.12 -16.15
CA SER A 274 -9.16 -18.87 -14.74
C SER A 274 -9.09 -20.17 -13.95
N ALA A 275 -8.54 -20.05 -12.75
CA ALA A 275 -8.50 -21.12 -11.77
C ALA A 275 -8.68 -20.57 -10.36
N GLU A 276 -9.39 -21.32 -9.54
CA GLU A 276 -9.56 -21.14 -8.09
C GLU A 276 -8.86 -22.31 -7.40
N PHE A 277 -7.99 -22.02 -6.45
CA PHE A 277 -7.28 -23.01 -5.64
C PHE A 277 -7.66 -22.83 -4.18
N THR A 278 -7.95 -23.93 -3.50
CA THR A 278 -8.15 -23.95 -2.05
C THR A 278 -7.05 -24.79 -1.43
N CYS A 279 -6.14 -24.15 -0.71
CA CYS A 279 -5.00 -24.79 -0.08
C CYS A 279 -5.25 -24.92 1.42
N THR A 280 -5.03 -26.12 1.96
CA THR A 280 -5.19 -26.40 3.39
C THR A 280 -3.88 -26.84 4.03
N TYR A 281 -3.69 -26.47 5.29
CA TYR A 281 -2.52 -26.77 6.11
C TYR A 281 -2.91 -26.79 7.61
N ASP A 282 -2.09 -27.42 8.44
CA ASP A 282 -2.28 -27.38 9.89
C ASP A 282 -1.61 -26.12 10.47
N SER A 283 -2.44 -25.13 10.82
CA SER A 283 -1.98 -23.86 11.39
C SER A 283 -1.30 -23.96 12.76
N ALA A 284 -1.40 -25.10 13.46
CA ALA A 284 -0.64 -25.33 14.69
C ALA A 284 0.80 -25.75 14.41
N LEU A 285 1.05 -26.38 13.26
CA LEU A 285 2.34 -26.95 12.89
C LEU A 285 3.13 -26.07 11.92
N VAL A 286 2.46 -25.32 11.05
CA VAL A 286 3.12 -24.41 10.10
C VAL A 286 2.44 -23.06 9.94
N GLU A 287 3.24 -22.07 9.59
CA GLU A 287 2.80 -20.75 9.13
C GLU A 287 3.03 -20.64 7.61
N VAL A 288 2.04 -20.14 6.88
CA VAL A 288 2.13 -19.89 5.43
C VAL A 288 2.41 -18.41 5.18
N SER A 289 3.34 -18.12 4.28
CA SER A 289 3.66 -16.75 3.87
C SER A 289 4.15 -16.69 2.41
N ASN A 290 4.40 -15.49 1.88
CA ASN A 290 5.07 -15.28 0.60
C ASN A 290 4.44 -16.04 -0.58
N ILE A 291 3.12 -15.87 -0.77
CA ILE A 291 2.42 -16.43 -1.94
C ILE A 291 2.83 -15.62 -3.18
N THR A 292 3.46 -16.26 -4.16
CA THR A 292 3.99 -15.63 -5.37
C THR A 292 3.43 -16.30 -6.61
N PHE A 293 2.91 -15.51 -7.55
CA PHE A 293 2.30 -16.01 -8.77
C PHE A 293 3.32 -16.25 -9.88
N ALA A 294 3.09 -17.29 -10.67
CA ALA A 294 3.83 -17.56 -11.90
C ALA A 294 3.00 -17.15 -13.12
N ASN A 295 3.66 -16.95 -14.25
CA ASN A 295 3.05 -16.35 -15.45
C ASN A 295 2.25 -17.37 -16.30
N LEU A 296 1.73 -18.46 -15.72
CA LEU A 296 1.03 -19.51 -16.46
C LEU A 296 -0.25 -19.00 -17.13
N PHE A 297 -0.92 -18.02 -16.52
CA PHE A 297 -2.12 -17.35 -17.05
C PHE A 297 -1.78 -16.03 -17.78
N GLY A 298 -0.50 -15.80 -18.10
CA GLY A 298 0.01 -14.54 -18.65
C GLY A 298 0.81 -13.73 -17.61
N VAL A 299 1.60 -12.78 -18.10
CA VAL A 299 2.47 -11.92 -17.26
C VAL A 299 1.68 -10.89 -16.44
N ASP A 300 0.48 -10.54 -16.87
CA ASP A 300 -0.39 -9.54 -16.23
C ASP A 300 -1.71 -10.16 -15.75
N ALA A 301 -1.69 -11.41 -15.28
CA ALA A 301 -2.92 -12.07 -14.81
C ALA A 301 -3.54 -11.29 -13.64
N ALA A 302 -4.86 -11.16 -13.62
CA ALA A 302 -5.55 -10.65 -12.43
C ALA A 302 -5.52 -11.76 -11.37
N THR A 303 -4.95 -11.45 -10.22
CA THR A 303 -4.71 -12.44 -9.16
C THR A 303 -5.30 -11.98 -7.85
N THR A 304 -5.70 -12.90 -7.00
CA THR A 304 -6.19 -12.54 -5.67
C THR A 304 -6.04 -13.67 -4.67
N ILE A 305 -5.95 -13.31 -3.40
CA ILE A 305 -5.73 -14.22 -2.28
C ILE A 305 -6.76 -13.91 -1.19
N SER A 306 -7.42 -14.95 -0.70
CA SER A 306 -8.26 -14.89 0.50
C SER A 306 -7.64 -15.79 1.58
N GLY A 307 -7.06 -15.19 2.63
CA GLY A 307 -6.23 -15.89 3.62
C GLY A 307 -4.73 -15.55 3.48
N PRO A 308 -3.81 -16.23 4.19
CA PRO A 308 -4.00 -17.42 5.02
C PRO A 308 -4.66 -17.17 6.38
N GLN A 309 -5.72 -17.92 6.68
CA GLN A 309 -6.40 -17.90 7.98
C GLN A 309 -6.87 -19.30 8.37
N ASN A 310 -6.72 -19.66 9.65
CA ASN A 310 -7.25 -20.90 10.23
C ASN A 310 -6.90 -22.18 9.44
N GLY A 311 -5.68 -22.27 8.90
CA GLY A 311 -5.22 -23.46 8.18
C GLY A 311 -5.73 -23.57 6.74
N SER A 312 -6.22 -22.49 6.15
CA SER A 312 -6.63 -22.47 4.75
C SER A 312 -6.37 -21.12 4.08
N PHE A 313 -6.22 -21.14 2.76
CA PHE A 313 -6.30 -19.95 1.92
C PHE A 313 -6.83 -20.31 0.53
N ILE A 314 -7.45 -19.32 -0.11
CA ILE A 314 -7.91 -19.39 -1.49
C ILE A 314 -6.99 -18.52 -2.35
N VAL A 315 -6.63 -19.04 -3.51
CA VAL A 315 -5.96 -18.28 -4.57
C VAL A 315 -6.86 -18.32 -5.79
N ALA A 316 -7.25 -17.17 -6.33
CA ALA A 316 -7.92 -17.10 -7.62
C ALA A 316 -7.05 -16.33 -8.62
N ILE A 317 -7.00 -16.84 -9.85
CA ILE A 317 -6.21 -16.27 -10.94
C ILE A 317 -7.03 -16.30 -12.22
N ALA A 318 -7.06 -15.19 -12.94
CA ALA A 318 -7.69 -15.08 -14.26
C ALA A 318 -6.73 -14.43 -15.25
N GLY A 319 -6.56 -15.05 -16.42
CA GLY A 319 -5.72 -14.51 -17.48
C GLY A 319 -6.32 -13.22 -18.04
N SER A 320 -5.53 -12.16 -18.08
CA SER A 320 -5.98 -10.86 -18.58
C SER A 320 -5.95 -10.81 -20.11
N LYS A 321 -6.78 -9.94 -20.70
CA LYS A 321 -6.82 -9.68 -22.16
C LYS A 321 -6.94 -10.94 -23.04
N GLY A 322 -7.62 -11.97 -22.53
CA GLY A 322 -7.85 -13.24 -23.23
C GLY A 322 -6.72 -14.27 -23.10
N ASN A 323 -5.70 -14.00 -22.27
CA ASN A 323 -4.68 -14.99 -21.94
C ASN A 323 -5.29 -16.18 -21.19
N LYS A 324 -4.69 -17.36 -21.40
CA LYS A 324 -5.13 -18.64 -20.81
C LYS A 324 -3.92 -19.48 -20.43
N ALA A 325 -4.08 -20.32 -19.43
CA ALA A 325 -3.15 -21.42 -19.17
C ALA A 325 -3.38 -22.53 -20.21
N THR A 326 -2.52 -22.61 -21.22
CA THR A 326 -2.58 -23.64 -22.29
C THR A 326 -1.51 -24.73 -22.14
N THR A 327 -0.65 -24.62 -21.13
CA THR A 327 0.43 -25.55 -20.85
C THR A 327 0.43 -25.96 -19.38
N SER A 328 1.09 -27.07 -19.05
CA SER A 328 1.33 -27.47 -17.66
C SER A 328 2.48 -26.67 -17.05
N GLY A 329 2.33 -26.27 -15.79
CA GLY A 329 3.32 -25.43 -15.14
C GLY A 329 2.97 -25.09 -13.69
N VAL A 330 3.89 -24.39 -13.04
CA VAL A 330 3.64 -23.79 -11.73
C VAL A 330 2.65 -22.63 -11.91
N VAL A 331 1.67 -22.55 -11.02
CA VAL A 331 0.71 -21.44 -10.98
C VAL A 331 1.10 -20.42 -9.93
N PHE A 332 1.48 -20.90 -8.74
CA PHE A 332 2.02 -20.07 -7.67
C PHE A 332 2.89 -20.91 -6.73
N THR A 333 3.70 -20.23 -5.94
CA THR A 333 4.49 -20.78 -4.86
C THR A 333 4.15 -20.12 -3.54
N PHE A 334 4.44 -20.76 -2.41
CA PHE A 334 4.33 -20.15 -1.09
C PHE A 334 5.34 -20.76 -0.12
N ASN A 335 5.69 -20.01 0.91
CA ASN A 335 6.59 -20.45 1.97
C ASN A 335 5.78 -21.13 3.09
N VAL A 336 6.34 -22.20 3.64
CA VAL A 336 5.86 -22.83 4.87
C VAL A 336 6.96 -22.85 5.93
N LYS A 337 6.71 -22.20 7.06
CA LYS A 337 7.64 -22.18 8.20
C LYS A 337 7.20 -23.19 9.25
N GLY A 338 8.12 -24.03 9.71
CA GLY A 338 7.85 -25.00 10.78
C GLY A 338 7.68 -24.33 12.13
N LEU A 339 6.51 -24.45 12.77
CA LEU A 339 6.23 -23.90 14.10
C LEU A 339 6.44 -24.92 15.21
N GLN A 340 6.09 -26.18 14.94
CA GLN A 340 6.18 -27.26 15.90
C GLN A 340 6.58 -28.57 15.22
N ALA A 341 7.26 -29.43 15.95
CA ALA A 341 7.63 -30.75 15.45
C ALA A 341 6.38 -31.58 15.16
N GLY A 342 6.33 -32.21 13.98
CA GLY A 342 5.16 -32.93 13.52
C GLY A 342 5.26 -33.26 12.03
N GLN A 343 4.29 -34.00 11.52
CA GLN A 343 4.16 -34.24 10.08
C GLN A 343 2.83 -33.65 9.63
N ILE A 344 2.86 -32.87 8.55
CA ILE A 344 1.67 -32.25 7.97
C ILE A 344 1.43 -32.74 6.55
N SER A 345 0.16 -32.73 6.14
CA SER A 345 -0.25 -32.82 4.74
C SER A 345 -0.40 -31.42 4.18
N LEU A 346 0.21 -31.16 3.03
CA LEU A 346 0.08 -29.92 2.27
C LEU A 346 -0.61 -30.26 0.95
N GLY A 347 -1.76 -29.65 0.70
CA GLY A 347 -2.51 -29.92 -0.52
C GLY A 347 -3.38 -28.75 -0.92
N CYS A 348 -3.50 -28.54 -2.22
CA CYS A 348 -4.44 -27.61 -2.82
C CYS A 348 -5.39 -28.37 -3.74
N THR A 349 -6.69 -28.13 -3.60
CA THR A 349 -7.68 -28.48 -4.62
C THR A 349 -7.78 -27.34 -5.62
N ALA A 350 -8.23 -27.63 -6.84
CA ALA A 350 -8.39 -26.62 -7.87
C ALA A 350 -9.71 -26.79 -8.62
N ARG A 351 -10.32 -25.67 -8.98
CA ARG A 351 -11.48 -25.57 -9.87
C ARG A 351 -11.09 -24.65 -11.02
N VAL A 352 -11.40 -25.02 -12.25
CA VAL A 352 -10.94 -24.29 -13.45
C VAL A 352 -12.11 -23.91 -14.36
N SER A 353 -11.98 -22.78 -15.04
CA SER A 353 -12.93 -22.29 -16.04
C SER A 353 -12.24 -22.23 -17.41
N GLN A 354 -12.99 -22.56 -18.46
CA GLN A 354 -12.56 -22.38 -19.85
C GLN A 354 -13.13 -21.09 -20.48
N GLY A 355 -13.79 -20.26 -19.67
CA GLY A 355 -14.46 -19.02 -20.07
C GLY A 355 -15.95 -19.20 -20.39
N SER A 356 -16.53 -20.33 -19.98
CA SER A 356 -17.94 -20.69 -20.19
C SER A 356 -18.88 -20.23 -19.07
N GLY A 357 -18.35 -19.61 -18.01
CA GLY A 357 -19.12 -19.31 -16.80
C GLY A 357 -19.44 -20.55 -15.97
N THR A 358 -18.62 -21.61 -16.06
CA THR A 358 -18.78 -22.83 -15.27
C THR A 358 -17.41 -23.31 -14.78
N LEU A 359 -17.34 -23.74 -13.52
CA LEU A 359 -16.14 -24.31 -12.92
C LEU A 359 -16.17 -25.84 -12.98
N SER A 360 -15.03 -26.42 -13.36
CA SER A 360 -14.77 -27.87 -13.32
C SER A 360 -13.75 -28.18 -12.24
N ASP A 361 -14.06 -29.11 -11.34
CA ASP A 361 -13.13 -29.55 -10.31
C ASP A 361 -12.01 -30.42 -10.93
N LEU A 362 -10.77 -30.19 -10.51
CA LEU A 362 -9.63 -31.01 -10.88
C LEU A 362 -9.27 -31.97 -9.73
N PRO A 363 -8.94 -33.24 -10.04
CA PRO A 363 -8.31 -34.12 -9.08
C PRO A 363 -7.05 -33.47 -8.48
N ALA A 364 -6.79 -33.70 -7.19
CA ALA A 364 -5.66 -33.12 -6.47
C ALA A 364 -4.67 -34.19 -5.98
N VAL A 365 -3.37 -33.86 -6.08
CA VAL A 365 -2.26 -34.65 -5.52
C VAL A 365 -1.50 -33.76 -4.53
N GLY A 366 -1.57 -34.08 -3.24
CA GLY A 366 -0.87 -33.37 -2.17
C GLY A 366 0.52 -33.92 -1.89
N THR A 367 1.25 -33.27 -0.98
CA THR A 367 2.54 -33.71 -0.44
C THR A 367 2.49 -33.76 1.09
N SER A 368 3.52 -34.32 1.72
CA SER A 368 3.72 -34.22 3.16
C SER A 368 5.02 -33.49 3.48
N LEU A 369 5.04 -32.80 4.61
CA LEU A 369 6.22 -32.12 5.16
C LEU A 369 6.43 -32.61 6.59
N THR A 370 7.66 -33.03 6.90
CA THR A 370 8.07 -33.42 8.25
C THR A 370 8.85 -32.28 8.91
N ILE A 371 8.43 -31.86 10.08
CA ILE A 371 9.08 -30.84 10.90
C ILE A 371 9.77 -31.53 12.06
N VAL A 372 11.09 -31.46 12.11
CA VAL A 372 11.88 -32.05 13.19
C VAL A 372 12.06 -31.04 14.33
N GLY A 373 11.86 -31.51 15.56
CA GLY A 373 12.15 -30.72 16.74
C GLY A 373 13.65 -30.49 16.88
N ILE A 374 14.03 -29.30 17.33
CA ILE A 374 15.39 -29.03 17.81
C ILE A 374 15.64 -29.90 19.05
N SER A 375 16.28 -31.06 18.85
CA SER A 375 16.93 -31.74 19.97
C SER A 375 18.10 -30.87 20.44
N PRO A 376 18.26 -30.63 21.74
CA PRO A 376 19.46 -30.00 22.26
C PRO A 376 20.64 -30.94 21.94
N THR A 377 21.32 -30.66 20.84
CA THR A 377 22.54 -31.39 20.50
C THR A 377 23.57 -31.00 21.53
N ALA A 378 24.09 -32.01 22.22
CA ALA A 378 25.09 -31.90 23.27
C ALA A 378 26.22 -30.95 22.87
N THR A 379 26.58 -30.09 23.81
CA THR A 379 27.77 -29.25 23.80
C THR A 379 28.97 -30.05 23.24
N PRO A 380 29.58 -29.66 22.12
CA PRO A 380 30.81 -30.30 21.68
C PRO A 380 31.89 -30.02 22.73
N SER A 381 32.43 -31.10 23.29
CA SER A 381 33.62 -31.07 24.14
C SER A 381 34.77 -30.38 23.39
N PRO A 382 35.55 -29.50 24.04
CA PRO A 382 36.65 -28.79 23.37
C PRO A 382 37.66 -29.80 22.79
N PRO A 383 38.18 -29.58 21.57
CA PRO A 383 39.23 -30.42 21.04
C PRO A 383 40.54 -30.18 21.81
N PRO A 384 41.39 -31.21 21.98
CA PRO A 384 42.67 -31.06 22.65
C PRO A 384 43.58 -30.12 21.87
N THR A 385 44.20 -29.20 22.62
CA THR A 385 45.21 -28.25 22.16
C THR A 385 46.35 -29.00 21.48
N SER A 386 46.53 -28.78 20.18
CA SER A 386 47.74 -29.18 19.46
C SER A 386 48.56 -27.94 19.11
N THR A 387 49.85 -28.06 19.40
CA THR A 387 50.91 -27.05 19.26
C THR A 387 51.10 -26.66 17.79
N PRO A 388 51.30 -25.37 17.45
CA PRO A 388 51.57 -24.98 16.08
C PRO A 388 53.01 -25.37 15.69
N THR A 389 53.15 -26.25 14.71
CA THR A 389 54.38 -26.41 13.92
C THR A 389 54.50 -25.26 12.90
N PRO A 390 55.71 -24.71 12.68
CA PRO A 390 55.91 -23.60 11.75
C PRO A 390 55.83 -24.07 10.30
N PHE A 391 54.87 -23.51 9.55
CA PHE A 391 54.81 -23.66 8.09
C PHE A 391 55.58 -22.52 7.42
N THR A 392 56.53 -22.91 6.57
CA THR A 392 57.33 -22.06 5.70
C THR A 392 56.49 -21.52 4.53
N GLN A 393 56.54 -20.21 4.34
CA GLN A 393 55.90 -19.48 3.24
C GLN A 393 56.69 -19.67 1.93
N PRO A 394 56.06 -20.01 0.79
CA PRO A 394 56.69 -19.84 -0.51
C PRO A 394 56.64 -18.35 -0.91
N THR A 395 57.80 -17.80 -1.20
CA THR A 395 58.00 -16.47 -1.77
C THR A 395 57.69 -16.52 -3.26
N SER A 396 56.67 -15.79 -3.71
CA SER A 396 56.46 -15.50 -5.14
C SER A 396 56.66 -14.01 -5.39
N THR A 397 57.77 -13.68 -6.02
CA THR A 397 58.07 -12.36 -6.57
C THR A 397 57.27 -12.13 -7.85
N PHE A 398 56.28 -11.25 -7.83
CA PHE A 398 55.67 -10.71 -9.04
C PHE A 398 56.19 -9.30 -9.29
N THR A 399 56.98 -9.15 -10.36
CA THR A 399 57.33 -7.87 -10.97
C THR A 399 56.12 -7.28 -11.70
N PRO A 400 55.76 -6.00 -11.52
CA PRO A 400 54.67 -5.39 -12.26
C PRO A 400 55.14 -5.10 -13.68
N THR A 401 54.55 -5.77 -14.67
CA THR A 401 54.64 -5.35 -16.07
C THR A 401 53.48 -4.41 -16.34
N VAL A 402 53.77 -3.13 -16.57
CA VAL A 402 52.79 -2.12 -16.98
C VAL A 402 52.36 -2.44 -18.41
N ILE A 403 51.17 -3.01 -18.57
CA ILE A 403 50.47 -3.06 -19.86
C ILE A 403 49.61 -1.82 -19.92
N VAL A 404 50.02 -0.84 -20.74
CA VAL A 404 49.18 0.30 -21.11
C VAL A 404 48.17 -0.22 -22.15
N PRO A 405 46.85 -0.24 -21.87
CA PRO A 405 45.88 -0.53 -22.91
C PRO A 405 45.77 0.71 -23.80
N SER A 406 46.11 0.55 -25.08
CA SER A 406 45.80 1.54 -26.10
C SER A 406 44.29 1.49 -26.35
N ALA A 407 43.53 2.35 -25.66
CA ALA A 407 42.09 2.51 -25.86
C ALA A 407 41.84 3.05 -27.26
N THR A 408 41.38 2.18 -28.16
CA THR A 408 40.77 2.62 -29.41
C THR A 408 39.31 2.90 -29.08
N ALA A 409 38.97 4.17 -28.89
CA ALA A 409 37.61 4.61 -28.63
C ALA A 409 36.72 4.31 -29.85
N THR A 410 35.98 3.21 -29.81
CA THR A 410 34.82 3.02 -30.66
C THR A 410 33.69 3.88 -30.12
N SER A 411 33.36 4.95 -30.85
CA SER A 411 32.17 5.76 -30.55
C SER A 411 30.92 4.91 -30.75
N THR A 412 30.35 4.38 -29.67
CA THR A 412 29.00 3.85 -29.68
C THR A 412 28.03 5.02 -29.71
N SER A 413 27.14 5.05 -30.71
CA SER A 413 26.02 5.98 -30.80
C SER A 413 25.23 6.03 -29.48
N PRO A 414 24.63 7.17 -29.10
CA PRO A 414 23.85 7.27 -27.87
C PRO A 414 22.73 6.23 -27.85
N VAL A 415 22.59 5.56 -26.71
CA VAL A 415 21.51 4.62 -26.42
C VAL A 415 20.21 5.44 -26.34
N SER A 416 19.48 5.54 -27.46
CA SER A 416 18.18 6.24 -27.50
C SER A 416 17.00 5.35 -27.10
N VAL A 417 17.23 4.13 -26.62
CA VAL A 417 16.15 3.21 -26.23
C VAL A 417 16.40 2.69 -24.83
N VAL A 418 15.52 3.06 -23.89
CA VAL A 418 15.48 2.48 -22.55
C VAL A 418 15.10 1.00 -22.70
N PRO A 419 15.92 0.05 -22.22
CA PRO A 419 15.62 -1.37 -22.34
C PRO A 419 14.48 -1.77 -21.39
N PRO A 420 13.70 -2.82 -21.72
CA PRO A 420 12.76 -3.38 -20.75
C PRO A 420 13.53 -3.90 -19.53
N LEU A 421 12.89 -3.87 -18.36
CA LEU A 421 13.50 -4.34 -17.12
C LEU A 421 12.94 -5.70 -16.70
N SER A 422 13.71 -6.42 -15.91
CA SER A 422 13.31 -7.63 -15.21
C SER A 422 13.89 -7.59 -13.80
N PHE A 423 13.32 -8.40 -12.90
CA PHE A 423 13.64 -8.34 -11.48
C PHE A 423 14.02 -9.71 -10.96
N VAL A 424 15.14 -9.78 -10.25
CA VAL A 424 15.61 -10.99 -9.60
C VAL A 424 15.50 -10.79 -8.09
N PRO A 425 14.66 -11.57 -7.38
CA PRO A 425 14.59 -11.50 -5.93
C PRO A 425 15.94 -11.81 -5.30
N VAL A 426 16.37 -10.97 -4.37
CA VAL A 426 17.65 -11.10 -3.66
C VAL A 426 17.40 -11.53 -2.23
N ALA A 427 16.46 -10.90 -1.55
CA ALA A 427 16.06 -11.25 -0.20
C ALA A 427 14.60 -10.86 0.06
N GLY A 428 13.97 -11.55 1.00
CA GLY A 428 12.66 -11.22 1.54
C GLY A 428 12.64 -11.33 3.07
N GLY A 429 11.50 -11.05 3.70
CA GLY A 429 11.37 -11.07 5.15
C GLY A 429 11.92 -9.82 5.84
N LEU A 430 12.06 -8.72 5.09
CA LEU A 430 12.35 -7.40 5.62
C LEU A 430 11.05 -6.74 6.07
N SER A 431 11.12 -5.84 7.04
CA SER A 431 9.97 -5.06 7.50
C SER A 431 10.08 -3.63 6.99
N GLN A 432 9.22 -3.26 6.03
CA GLN A 432 9.15 -1.90 5.49
C GLN A 432 10.55 -1.37 5.08
N PRO A 433 11.24 -2.04 4.14
CA PRO A 433 12.55 -1.59 3.70
C PRO A 433 12.41 -0.21 3.05
N VAL A 434 13.29 0.72 3.40
CA VAL A 434 13.25 2.11 2.92
C VAL A 434 14.54 2.55 2.24
N PHE A 435 15.62 1.76 2.31
CA PHE A 435 16.86 2.05 1.59
C PHE A 435 17.72 0.79 1.46
N VAL A 436 18.53 0.70 0.42
CA VAL A 436 19.54 -0.34 0.24
C VAL A 436 20.83 0.27 -0.31
N THR A 437 21.99 -0.15 0.20
CA THR A 437 23.29 0.33 -0.30
C THR A 437 24.42 -0.64 0.07
N HIS A 438 25.63 -0.38 -0.42
CA HIS A 438 26.86 -1.09 -0.05
C HIS A 438 27.73 -0.27 0.92
N ALA A 439 28.73 -0.93 1.52
CA ALA A 439 29.70 -0.26 2.41
C ALA A 439 30.97 0.24 1.70
N GLY A 440 31.27 -0.26 0.49
CA GLY A 440 32.47 0.15 -0.26
C GLY A 440 33.76 -0.40 0.36
N ASP A 441 33.67 -1.56 1.03
CA ASP A 441 34.75 -2.27 1.71
C ASP A 441 35.20 -3.53 0.97
N GLY A 442 34.67 -3.77 -0.24
CA GLY A 442 35.00 -4.94 -1.07
C GLY A 442 34.33 -6.23 -0.61
N SER A 443 33.44 -6.18 0.38
CA SER A 443 32.78 -7.37 0.94
C SER A 443 31.62 -7.88 0.07
N GLY A 444 31.10 -7.05 -0.84
CA GLY A 444 29.89 -7.35 -1.61
C GLY A 444 28.62 -7.48 -0.76
N ARG A 445 28.62 -6.95 0.47
CA ARG A 445 27.43 -6.93 1.35
C ARG A 445 26.51 -5.78 0.97
N LEU A 446 25.20 -6.02 1.09
CA LEU A 446 24.19 -4.99 1.03
C LEU A 446 23.63 -4.72 2.43
N PHE A 447 23.40 -3.44 2.71
CA PHE A 447 22.82 -2.93 3.94
C PHE A 447 21.47 -2.34 3.63
N VAL A 448 20.43 -2.86 4.28
CA VAL A 448 19.04 -2.46 4.04
C VAL A 448 18.48 -1.78 5.28
N LEU A 449 17.90 -0.60 5.12
CA LEU A 449 17.20 0.10 6.20
C LEU A 449 15.77 -0.41 6.31
N GLU A 450 15.36 -0.85 7.49
CA GLU A 450 13.97 -1.08 7.86
C GLU A 450 13.46 0.15 8.63
N ARG A 451 12.33 0.71 8.20
CA ARG A 451 11.81 2.01 8.66
C ARG A 451 11.83 2.20 10.18
N ALA A 452 11.56 1.12 10.93
CA ALA A 452 11.52 1.10 12.39
C ALA A 452 12.88 1.32 13.08
N GLY A 453 13.99 1.56 12.36
CA GLY A 453 15.28 1.86 12.99
C GLY A 453 16.28 0.70 12.98
N ARG A 454 16.17 -0.22 12.02
CA ARG A 454 17.10 -1.35 11.89
C ARG A 454 17.87 -1.30 10.59
N ILE A 455 19.13 -1.71 10.64
CA ILE A 455 19.97 -1.94 9.46
C ILE A 455 20.17 -3.45 9.33
N ARG A 456 19.72 -4.04 8.24
CA ARG A 456 19.85 -5.48 7.94
C ARG A 456 20.98 -5.71 6.96
N VAL A 457 21.62 -6.87 7.04
CA VAL A 457 22.71 -7.26 6.13
C VAL A 457 22.24 -8.39 5.24
N ILE A 458 22.40 -8.20 3.93
CA ILE A 458 22.35 -9.26 2.93
C ILE A 458 23.79 -9.56 2.53
N THR A 459 24.21 -10.81 2.68
CA THR A 459 25.56 -11.24 2.30
C THR A 459 25.73 -11.25 0.78
N SER A 460 26.98 -11.31 0.30
CA SER A 460 27.28 -11.48 -1.13
C SER A 460 26.71 -12.77 -1.73
N ALA A 461 26.34 -13.75 -0.90
CA ALA A 461 25.63 -14.96 -1.29
C ALA A 461 24.09 -14.81 -1.27
N ALA A 462 23.58 -13.57 -1.25
CA ALA A 462 22.15 -13.23 -1.20
C ALA A 462 21.39 -13.83 -0.01
N SER A 463 22.05 -13.92 1.16
CA SER A 463 21.42 -14.41 2.39
C SER A 463 21.20 -13.27 3.38
N LEU A 464 19.95 -13.11 3.85
CA LEU A 464 19.61 -12.14 4.89
C LEU A 464 20.07 -12.64 6.27
N LEU A 465 20.89 -11.87 6.97
CA LEU A 465 21.30 -12.19 8.33
C LEU A 465 20.14 -11.98 9.32
N SER A 466 20.04 -12.89 10.29
CA SER A 466 19.02 -12.84 11.33
C SER A 466 19.24 -11.69 12.32
N THR A 467 20.49 -11.45 12.69
CA THR A 467 20.88 -10.32 13.53
C THR A 467 21.05 -9.06 12.69
N PRO A 468 20.43 -7.93 13.05
CA PRO A 468 20.65 -6.66 12.36
C PRO A 468 22.08 -6.15 12.59
N PHE A 469 22.63 -5.46 11.59
CA PHE A 469 23.88 -4.71 11.72
C PHE A 469 23.79 -3.65 12.83
N LEU A 470 22.68 -2.92 12.87
CA LEU A 470 22.38 -1.92 13.89
C LEU A 470 20.88 -1.98 14.20
N ASP A 471 20.54 -1.88 15.48
CA ASP A 471 19.16 -1.71 15.94
C ASP A 471 19.10 -0.48 16.87
N ILE A 472 18.41 0.56 16.42
CA ILE A 472 18.18 1.81 17.15
C ILE A 472 16.69 2.13 17.23
N ASP A 473 15.81 1.12 17.09
CA ASP A 473 14.35 1.26 17.12
C ASP A 473 13.86 2.13 18.28
N SER A 474 14.42 1.92 19.47
CA SER A 474 14.11 2.72 20.67
C SER A 474 14.34 4.24 20.55
N LEU A 475 15.16 4.69 19.60
CA LEU A 475 15.48 6.10 19.36
C LEU A 475 14.65 6.70 18.22
N VAL A 476 14.01 5.88 17.40
CA VAL A 476 13.40 6.25 16.12
C VAL A 476 11.90 6.40 16.31
N GLY A 477 11.36 7.58 15.99
CA GLY A 477 9.95 7.77 15.76
C GLY A 477 9.58 7.16 14.40
N SER A 478 8.77 6.10 14.38
CA SER A 478 8.31 5.46 13.13
C SER A 478 6.82 5.09 13.17
N SER A 479 6.08 5.69 14.11
CA SER A 479 4.70 5.33 14.42
C SER A 479 3.67 6.04 13.52
N SER A 480 4.09 7.03 12.74
CA SER A 480 3.22 7.83 11.90
C SER A 480 3.92 8.32 10.64
N GLY A 481 3.14 8.61 9.59
CA GLY A 481 3.63 9.27 8.38
C GLY A 481 4.85 8.61 7.73
N GLU A 482 5.82 9.45 7.36
CA GLU A 482 7.08 9.13 6.68
C GLU A 482 8.25 8.96 7.67
N GLU A 483 8.00 9.07 8.98
CA GLU A 483 9.03 9.02 10.02
C GLU A 483 9.70 7.64 10.06
N GLY A 484 10.99 7.63 10.40
CA GLY A 484 11.78 6.41 10.52
C GLY A 484 13.28 6.67 10.44
N ILE A 485 14.06 5.60 10.28
CA ILE A 485 15.44 5.69 9.76
C ILE A 485 15.38 5.80 8.23
N LEU A 486 15.93 6.88 7.66
CA LEU A 486 15.63 7.26 6.28
C LEU A 486 16.88 7.34 5.39
N GLY A 487 18.07 7.41 5.95
CA GLY A 487 19.33 7.47 5.21
C GLY A 487 20.47 6.77 5.92
N LEU A 488 21.39 6.25 5.10
CA LEU A 488 22.61 5.57 5.51
C LEU A 488 23.72 5.93 4.53
N ALA A 489 24.85 6.38 5.04
CA ALA A 489 26.06 6.56 4.25
C ALA A 489 27.28 6.03 5.02
N PHE A 490 28.05 5.17 4.37
CA PHE A 490 29.34 4.73 4.88
C PHE A 490 30.39 5.79 4.55
N HIS A 491 31.32 6.05 5.48
CA HIS A 491 32.41 6.98 5.22
C HIS A 491 33.24 6.50 4.02
N PRO A 492 33.77 7.38 3.15
CA PRO A 492 34.62 6.97 2.01
C PRO A 492 35.90 6.20 2.40
N SER A 493 36.23 6.18 3.69
CA SER A 493 37.35 5.44 4.29
C SER A 493 36.87 4.37 5.28
N TYR A 494 35.63 3.89 5.15
CA TYR A 494 34.98 2.95 6.06
C TYR A 494 35.80 1.69 6.31
N GLU A 495 36.47 1.13 5.28
CA GLU A 495 37.37 -0.02 5.45
C GLU A 495 38.45 0.23 6.52
N SER A 496 38.94 1.47 6.61
CA SER A 496 40.02 1.85 7.53
C SER A 496 39.53 2.40 8.88
N ASN A 497 38.40 3.11 8.91
CA ASN A 497 37.94 3.84 10.09
C ASN A 497 36.65 3.29 10.70
N GLY A 498 35.93 2.42 9.97
CA GLY A 498 34.70 1.79 10.41
C GLY A 498 33.53 2.75 10.61
N LEU A 499 33.60 3.99 10.13
CA LEU A 499 32.59 5.03 10.39
C LEU A 499 31.45 5.02 9.37
N PHE A 500 30.23 5.18 9.86
CA PHE A 500 29.04 5.36 9.03
C PHE A 500 28.06 6.31 9.71
N PHE A 501 27.12 6.82 8.93
CA PHE A 501 26.18 7.87 9.31
C PHE A 501 24.77 7.43 8.99
N VAL A 502 23.84 7.76 9.88
CA VAL A 502 22.41 7.50 9.70
C VAL A 502 21.63 8.78 9.93
N THR A 503 20.55 8.93 9.17
CA THR A 503 19.51 9.92 9.45
C THR A 503 18.25 9.22 9.91
N TYR A 504 17.64 9.74 10.96
CA TYR A 504 16.37 9.25 11.44
C TYR A 504 15.52 10.37 12.03
N THR A 505 14.22 10.11 12.14
CA THR A 505 13.31 10.96 12.89
C THR A 505 13.30 10.47 14.34
N ASP A 506 13.59 11.33 15.31
CA ASP A 506 13.57 10.94 16.72
C ASP A 506 12.13 10.83 17.26
N ASN A 507 11.97 10.31 18.49
CA ASN A 507 10.66 10.20 19.14
C ASN A 507 9.95 11.54 19.41
N SER A 508 10.62 12.68 19.19
CA SER A 508 10.03 14.02 19.27
C SER A 508 9.71 14.61 17.89
N GLY A 509 9.89 13.83 16.81
CA GLY A 509 9.69 14.26 15.43
C GLY A 509 10.89 14.97 14.80
N ASN A 510 12.00 15.20 15.52
CA ASN A 510 13.14 15.95 14.96
C ASN A 510 13.92 15.10 13.97
N LEU A 511 14.50 15.73 12.94
CA LEU A 511 15.44 15.06 12.05
C LEU A 511 16.82 15.01 12.70
N VAL A 512 17.39 13.82 12.83
CA VAL A 512 18.67 13.59 13.50
C VAL A 512 19.65 12.96 12.53
N LEU A 513 20.83 13.56 12.39
CA LEU A 513 22.00 12.96 11.78
C LEU A 513 22.93 12.45 12.89
N ALA A 514 23.23 11.16 12.88
CA ALA A 514 24.09 10.52 13.87
C ALA A 514 25.23 9.73 13.21
N LYS A 515 26.39 9.73 13.87
CA LYS A 515 27.58 8.97 13.51
C LYS A 515 27.69 7.72 14.38
N TYR A 516 28.09 6.60 13.78
CA TYR A 516 28.37 5.33 14.44
C TYR A 516 29.68 4.73 13.91
N SER A 517 30.21 3.74 14.63
CA SER A 517 31.31 2.89 14.19
C SER A 517 30.92 1.42 14.18
N VAL A 518 31.50 0.65 13.26
CA VAL A 518 31.45 -0.81 13.27
C VAL A 518 32.11 -1.37 14.54
N SER A 519 31.67 -2.55 14.98
CA SER A 519 32.32 -3.30 16.05
C SER A 519 33.52 -4.09 15.50
N SER A 520 34.13 -4.94 16.34
CA SER A 520 35.13 -5.91 15.86
C SER A 520 34.54 -6.98 14.94
N ASP A 521 33.23 -7.24 15.02
CA ASP A 521 32.51 -8.05 14.04
C ASP A 521 32.06 -7.13 12.90
N PRO A 522 32.52 -7.36 11.65
CA PRO A 522 32.16 -6.51 10.52
C PRO A 522 30.65 -6.49 10.25
N ASN A 523 29.89 -7.50 10.69
CA ASN A 523 28.43 -7.58 10.52
C ASN A 523 27.65 -6.95 11.69
N LEU A 524 28.32 -6.34 12.66
CA LEU A 524 27.68 -5.65 13.79
C LEU A 524 28.28 -4.26 13.99
N ALA A 525 27.41 -3.25 14.08
CA ALA A 525 27.76 -1.94 14.58
C ALA A 525 27.95 -1.94 16.09
N ASN A 526 28.62 -0.92 16.63
CA ASN A 526 28.67 -0.65 18.06
C ASN A 526 27.66 0.45 18.41
N PRO A 527 26.47 0.14 18.98
CA PRO A 527 25.47 1.16 19.31
C PRO A 527 25.99 2.20 20.32
N ALA A 528 26.95 1.83 21.18
CA ALA A 528 27.54 2.74 22.16
C ALA A 528 28.50 3.77 21.54
N SER A 529 28.84 3.64 20.25
CA SER A 529 29.64 4.63 19.51
C SER A 529 28.84 5.85 19.03
N ALA A 530 27.51 5.85 19.25
CA ALA A 530 26.61 6.89 18.76
C ALA A 530 27.08 8.30 19.15
N ALA A 531 27.19 9.18 18.15
CA ALA A 531 27.44 10.59 18.34
C ALA A 531 26.51 11.41 17.44
N ILE A 532 25.68 12.28 18.04
CA ILE A 532 24.80 13.18 17.29
C ILE A 532 25.64 14.24 16.59
N VAL A 533 25.46 14.36 15.27
CA VAL A 533 26.14 15.34 14.43
C VAL A 533 25.29 16.61 14.34
N LEU A 534 24.01 16.46 14.01
CA LEU A 534 23.08 17.58 13.83
C LEU A 534 21.65 17.12 14.13
N THR A 535 20.88 17.97 14.81
CA THR A 535 19.44 17.81 15.02
C THR A 535 18.72 19.03 14.45
N ILE A 536 17.69 18.78 13.63
CA ILE A 536 16.86 19.81 13.02
C ILE A 536 15.44 19.66 13.56
N PRO A 537 14.90 20.67 14.27
CA PRO A 537 13.52 20.65 14.69
C PRO A 537 12.57 20.53 13.49
N HIS A 538 11.62 19.60 13.57
CA HIS A 538 10.57 19.39 12.57
C HIS A 538 9.22 19.36 13.29
N PRO A 539 8.64 20.55 13.55
CA PRO A 539 7.46 20.65 14.41
C PRO A 539 6.15 20.43 13.65
N GLY A 540 5.26 19.64 14.24
CA GLY A 540 3.82 19.68 13.95
C GLY A 540 3.31 18.75 12.84
N ASN A 541 4.19 18.14 12.03
CA ASN A 541 3.83 17.14 11.04
C ASN A 541 4.80 15.95 11.10
N SER A 542 4.35 14.78 10.64
CA SER A 542 5.15 13.55 10.57
C SER A 542 5.49 13.13 9.14
N ASN A 543 5.44 14.08 8.21
CA ASN A 543 5.74 13.87 6.80
C ASN A 543 6.68 14.96 6.27
N HIS A 544 7.22 14.73 5.07
CA HIS A 544 8.28 15.51 4.45
C HIS A 544 9.54 15.58 5.30
N ASN A 545 10.08 14.39 5.59
CA ASN A 545 11.29 14.23 6.39
C ASN A 545 12.55 14.21 5.50
N GLY A 546 12.42 14.00 4.19
CA GLY A 546 13.53 13.75 3.27
C GLY A 546 14.31 12.50 3.67
N GLY A 547 15.62 12.63 3.80
CA GLY A 547 16.43 11.69 4.57
C GLY A 547 17.57 11.02 3.82
N MET A 548 17.74 11.25 2.51
CA MET A 548 18.86 10.67 1.78
C MET A 548 20.20 11.21 2.30
N LEU A 549 21.18 10.31 2.42
CA LEU A 549 22.58 10.61 2.71
C LEU A 549 23.48 10.08 1.60
N ALA A 550 24.44 10.90 1.16
CA ALA A 550 25.49 10.45 0.26
C ALA A 550 26.77 11.26 0.47
N PHE A 551 27.93 10.65 0.21
CA PHE A 551 29.18 11.38 0.11
C PHE A 551 29.40 11.84 -1.33
N GLY A 552 29.73 13.12 -1.50
CA GLY A 552 30.13 13.68 -2.78
C GLY A 552 31.57 13.28 -3.16
N ALA A 553 31.95 13.57 -4.41
CA ALA A 553 33.32 13.37 -4.91
C ALA A 553 34.38 14.16 -4.10
N ASP A 554 33.93 15.25 -3.48
CA ASP A 554 34.70 16.15 -2.64
C ASP A 554 34.93 15.60 -1.22
N GLY A 555 34.30 14.47 -0.86
CA GLY A 555 34.44 13.83 0.44
C GLY A 555 33.55 14.44 1.53
N TYR A 556 32.63 15.35 1.18
CA TYR A 556 31.67 15.91 2.12
C TYR A 556 30.37 15.11 2.16
N LEU A 557 29.67 15.17 3.29
CA LEU A 557 28.39 14.49 3.50
C LEU A 557 27.24 15.39 3.06
N TYR A 558 26.44 14.91 2.12
CA TYR A 558 25.22 15.55 1.66
C TYR A 558 24.00 14.94 2.35
N TRP A 559 23.04 15.78 2.75
CA TRP A 559 21.83 15.34 3.44
C TRP A 559 20.59 16.09 2.92
N SER A 560 19.59 15.34 2.43
CA SER A 560 18.30 15.90 2.01
C SER A 560 17.31 16.03 3.17
N THR A 561 16.61 17.16 3.26
CA THR A 561 15.59 17.44 4.28
C THR A 561 14.33 17.99 3.61
N GLY A 562 13.17 17.45 3.96
CA GLY A 562 11.88 17.99 3.52
C GLY A 562 11.50 19.28 4.24
N ASP A 563 10.49 19.97 3.73
CA ASP A 563 10.06 21.31 4.16
C ASP A 563 9.40 21.37 5.54
N GLY A 564 9.17 20.25 6.20
CA GLY A 564 8.48 20.20 7.50
C GLY A 564 7.02 19.76 7.42
N GLY A 565 6.52 19.39 6.24
CA GLY A 565 5.24 18.71 6.10
C GLY A 565 4.03 19.63 5.96
N GLY A 566 2.87 18.99 5.80
CA GLY A 566 1.60 19.67 5.57
C GLY A 566 1.44 20.24 4.15
N ALA A 567 0.26 20.79 3.88
CA ALA A 567 -0.05 21.30 2.54
C ALA A 567 0.53 22.71 2.32
N GLY A 568 1.31 22.85 1.25
CA GLY A 568 1.72 24.14 0.72
C GLY A 568 2.76 24.89 1.53
N ASP A 569 3.55 24.22 2.37
CA ASP A 569 4.64 24.79 3.19
C ASP A 569 4.27 26.16 3.79
N ILE A 570 3.24 26.16 4.65
CA ILE A 570 2.74 27.37 5.32
C ILE A 570 3.87 28.14 6.05
N PRO A 571 4.80 27.47 6.76
CA PRO A 571 5.96 28.14 7.37
C PRO A 571 6.96 28.73 6.36
N ASN A 572 6.84 28.38 5.07
CA ASN A 572 7.71 28.78 3.98
C ASN A 572 9.17 28.35 4.21
N ASN A 573 9.36 27.18 4.81
CA ASN A 573 10.66 26.62 5.16
C ASN A 573 11.54 26.41 3.93
N ALA A 574 10.97 25.95 2.81
CA ALA A 574 11.72 25.65 1.60
C ALA A 574 12.45 26.89 1.04
N GLN A 575 11.80 28.05 1.08
CA GLN A 575 12.39 29.34 0.68
C GLN A 575 13.09 30.08 1.82
N ASN A 576 12.78 29.77 3.09
CA ASN A 576 13.42 30.39 4.24
C ASN A 576 14.83 29.83 4.47
N THR A 577 15.84 30.60 4.10
CA THR A 577 17.24 30.20 4.23
C THR A 577 17.82 30.30 5.64
N ASN A 578 17.03 30.73 6.63
CA ASN A 578 17.37 30.56 8.05
C ASN A 578 16.97 29.16 8.59
N SER A 579 16.12 28.44 7.85
CA SER A 579 15.70 27.07 8.17
C SER A 579 16.60 26.06 7.45
N LEU A 580 16.74 24.87 8.05
CA LEU A 580 17.40 23.72 7.43
C LEU A 580 16.39 22.70 6.84
N LEU A 581 15.09 23.03 6.84
CA LEU A 581 14.04 22.21 6.22
C LEU A 581 13.83 22.64 4.76
N GLY A 582 13.55 21.69 3.86
CA GLY A 582 13.37 21.91 2.42
C GLY A 582 14.68 22.26 1.72
N LYS A 583 15.74 21.49 2.03
CA LYS A 583 17.14 21.74 1.64
C LYS A 583 17.84 20.45 1.22
N ILE A 584 18.91 20.62 0.44
CA ILE A 584 20.05 19.70 0.49
C ILE A 584 21.16 20.41 1.25
N LEU A 585 21.69 19.78 2.29
CA LEU A 585 22.78 20.27 3.13
C LEU A 585 24.10 19.62 2.71
N ARG A 586 25.22 20.31 2.89
CA ARG A 586 26.59 19.79 2.65
C ARG A 586 27.48 20.08 3.84
N LEU A 587 28.01 19.04 4.48
CA LEU A 587 28.68 19.08 5.78
C LEU A 587 30.08 18.46 5.72
N ASP A 588 31.04 19.09 6.41
CA ASP A 588 32.36 18.51 6.66
C ASP A 588 32.34 17.71 7.97
N ILE A 589 32.28 16.38 7.84
CA ILE A 589 32.28 15.45 8.98
C ILE A 589 33.70 15.04 9.43
N ASN A 590 34.73 15.46 8.71
CA ASN A 590 36.13 15.16 8.97
C ASN A 590 36.82 16.27 9.78
N SER A 591 36.27 17.47 9.71
CA SER A 591 36.75 18.64 10.45
C SER A 591 35.71 19.13 11.47
N GLY A 592 36.19 19.74 12.55
CA GLY A 592 35.30 20.27 13.60
C GLY A 592 34.76 19.21 14.56
N SER A 593 33.99 19.67 15.55
CA SER A 593 33.35 18.80 16.55
C SER A 593 32.03 19.44 16.97
N PRO A 594 30.86 18.91 16.56
CA PRO A 594 30.66 17.61 15.91
C PRO A 594 30.84 17.56 14.38
N TYR A 595 30.88 18.72 13.70
CA TYR A 595 31.18 18.86 12.26
C TYR A 595 31.65 20.31 11.98
N ALA A 596 32.05 20.59 10.74
CA ALA A 596 32.30 21.93 10.21
C ALA A 596 31.46 22.20 8.96
N VAL A 597 31.25 23.48 8.63
CA VAL A 597 30.66 23.87 7.34
C VAL A 597 31.80 23.97 6.32
N PRO A 598 31.72 23.29 5.16
CA PRO A 598 32.72 23.43 4.11
C PRO A 598 32.90 24.91 3.73
N PRO A 599 34.14 25.41 3.63
CA PRO A 599 34.39 26.84 3.40
C PRO A 599 33.92 27.35 2.03
N ASP A 600 33.73 26.44 1.09
CA ASP A 600 33.25 26.66 -0.28
C ASP A 600 31.73 26.46 -0.42
N ASN A 601 30.99 26.20 0.68
CA ASN A 601 29.53 26.21 0.61
C ASN A 601 29.02 27.61 0.17
N PRO A 602 27.94 27.66 -0.63
CA PRO A 602 27.50 28.86 -1.34
C PRO A 602 27.07 30.02 -0.43
N PHE A 603 26.74 29.72 0.84
CA PHE A 603 26.18 30.67 1.78
C PHE A 603 27.06 30.94 3.01
N VAL A 604 28.31 30.49 3.00
CA VAL A 604 29.24 30.75 4.11
C VAL A 604 29.47 32.25 4.28
N GLY A 605 29.30 32.74 5.51
CA GLY A 605 29.51 34.15 5.85
C GLY A 605 28.39 35.10 5.38
N VAL A 606 27.33 34.58 4.75
CA VAL A 606 26.15 35.39 4.37
C VAL A 606 25.25 35.57 5.59
N SER A 607 25.00 36.84 5.97
CA SER A 607 24.20 37.15 7.15
C SER A 607 22.75 36.72 6.97
N GLY A 608 22.19 36.02 7.97
CA GLY A 608 20.79 35.55 7.94
C GLY A 608 20.54 34.37 7.00
N VAL A 609 21.59 33.62 6.68
CA VAL A 609 21.54 32.42 5.83
C VAL A 609 22.36 31.32 6.51
N ARG A 610 21.84 30.09 6.51
CA ARG A 610 22.54 28.93 7.07
C ARG A 610 23.65 28.47 6.12
N GLY A 611 24.89 28.44 6.61
CA GLY A 611 26.05 28.06 5.81
C GLY A 611 26.05 26.57 5.39
N GLU A 612 25.27 25.74 6.08
CA GLU A 612 25.11 24.31 5.78
C GLU A 612 24.39 24.05 4.46
N ILE A 613 23.64 25.03 3.94
CA ILE A 613 22.78 24.86 2.75
C ILE A 613 23.65 24.73 1.49
N TRP A 614 23.43 23.66 0.73
CA TRP A 614 23.93 23.48 -0.63
C TRP A 614 22.89 23.91 -1.66
N GLY A 615 21.66 23.43 -1.54
CA GLY A 615 20.51 23.79 -2.39
C GLY A 615 19.24 23.99 -1.56
N TYR A 616 18.30 24.77 -2.06
CA TYR A 616 17.06 25.10 -1.35
C TYR A 616 15.85 25.19 -2.28
N GLY A 617 14.65 25.33 -1.71
CA GLY A 617 13.41 25.36 -2.49
C GLY A 617 12.93 23.97 -2.89
N PHE A 618 13.19 22.96 -2.05
CA PHE A 618 12.66 21.62 -2.21
C PHE A 618 11.45 21.38 -1.30
N ARG A 619 10.55 20.49 -1.71
CA ARG A 619 9.39 20.07 -0.89
C ARG A 619 9.73 18.88 -0.02
N ASN A 620 10.01 17.74 -0.61
CA ASN A 620 10.43 16.52 0.05
C ASN A 620 11.39 15.73 -0.85
N PRO A 621 12.67 16.13 -0.92
CA PRO A 621 13.69 15.47 -1.73
C PRO A 621 13.99 14.09 -1.15
N TRP A 622 13.25 13.07 -1.58
CA TRP A 622 13.19 11.74 -0.97
C TRP A 622 14.48 10.95 -1.21
N ARG A 623 14.90 10.83 -2.48
CA ARG A 623 16.22 10.28 -2.86
C ARG A 623 16.92 11.21 -3.83
N PHE A 624 18.22 11.37 -3.62
CA PHE A 624 19.15 11.87 -4.61
C PHE A 624 20.33 10.91 -4.73
N SER A 625 21.00 10.90 -5.88
CA SER A 625 22.21 10.11 -6.08
C SER A 625 23.21 10.86 -6.94
N PHE A 626 24.49 10.55 -6.74
CA PHE A 626 25.55 10.99 -7.63
C PHE A 626 25.82 9.89 -8.65
N ASP A 627 25.88 10.25 -9.92
CA ASP A 627 26.38 9.35 -10.96
C ASP A 627 27.87 9.06 -10.70
N ARG A 628 28.23 7.79 -10.48
CA ARG A 628 29.63 7.38 -10.19
C ARG A 628 30.63 7.76 -11.28
N ALA A 629 30.19 7.97 -12.52
CA ALA A 629 31.09 8.29 -13.63
C ALA A 629 31.33 9.80 -13.78
N THR A 630 30.30 10.62 -13.54
CA THR A 630 30.32 12.07 -13.84
C THR A 630 30.28 12.93 -12.58
N TRP A 631 29.78 12.36 -11.48
CA TRP A 631 29.43 13.03 -10.23
C TRP A 631 28.28 14.03 -10.35
N ASP A 632 27.51 13.96 -11.43
CA ASP A 632 26.27 14.71 -11.56
C ASP A 632 25.25 14.20 -10.53
N MET A 633 24.49 15.13 -9.93
CA MET A 633 23.49 14.82 -8.92
C MET A 633 22.10 14.81 -9.55
N TYR A 634 21.36 13.73 -9.31
CA TYR A 634 19.95 13.58 -9.68
C TYR A 634 19.11 13.54 -8.42
N ILE A 635 17.97 14.23 -8.40
CA ILE A 635 17.15 14.40 -7.19
C ILE A 635 15.70 14.08 -7.56
N GLY A 636 15.05 13.18 -6.82
CA GLY A 636 13.60 13.03 -6.84
C GLY A 636 12.96 13.84 -5.72
N ASP A 637 12.16 14.84 -6.08
CA ASP A 637 11.44 15.71 -5.14
C ASP A 637 9.93 15.46 -5.21
N VAL A 638 9.33 15.09 -4.07
CA VAL A 638 7.91 14.75 -4.01
C VAL A 638 7.06 16.01 -3.95
N GLY A 639 6.17 16.17 -4.93
CA GLY A 639 5.35 17.37 -5.08
C GLY A 639 4.09 17.40 -4.22
N GLN A 640 3.33 18.49 -4.34
CA GLN A 640 2.19 18.78 -3.45
C GLN A 640 0.92 18.01 -3.80
N GLY A 641 0.73 17.69 -5.08
CA GLY A 641 -0.40 16.91 -5.57
C GLY A 641 -0.69 17.04 -7.06
N ALA A 642 0.00 17.92 -7.79
CA ALA A 642 -0.15 18.09 -9.24
C ALA A 642 1.04 17.54 -10.04
N ARG A 643 2.26 17.64 -9.52
CA ARG A 643 3.48 17.19 -10.22
C ARG A 643 4.42 16.45 -9.29
N GLU A 644 5.09 15.46 -9.84
CA GLU A 644 6.27 14.83 -9.27
C GLU A 644 7.45 15.14 -10.18
N GLU A 645 8.64 15.31 -9.62
CA GLU A 645 9.76 15.88 -10.37
C GLU A 645 11.11 15.19 -10.15
N ILE A 646 11.91 15.15 -11.21
CA ILE A 646 13.33 14.84 -11.16
C ILE A 646 14.10 16.10 -11.52
N ASP A 647 14.93 16.56 -10.59
CA ASP A 647 15.90 17.62 -10.78
C ASP A 647 17.29 17.07 -11.09
N PHE A 648 18.13 17.95 -11.64
CA PHE A 648 19.50 17.64 -12.03
C PHE A 648 20.43 18.80 -11.68
N GLU A 649 21.55 18.48 -11.04
CA GLU A 649 22.63 19.41 -10.77
C GLU A 649 23.95 18.85 -11.33
N PRO A 650 24.61 19.54 -12.28
CA PRO A 650 25.86 19.05 -12.83
C PRO A 650 26.98 19.10 -11.79
N ALA A 651 27.95 18.19 -11.87
CA ALA A 651 29.10 18.13 -10.96
C ALA A 651 29.92 19.43 -10.89
N SER A 652 29.85 20.27 -11.93
CA SER A 652 30.51 21.59 -11.98
C SER A 652 29.77 22.70 -11.22
N SER A 653 28.60 22.41 -10.65
CA SER A 653 27.83 23.38 -9.87
C SER A 653 28.60 23.83 -8.62
N THR A 654 28.48 25.11 -8.30
CA THR A 654 29.01 25.68 -7.05
C THR A 654 27.96 25.72 -5.93
N GLY A 655 26.82 25.04 -6.12
CA GLY A 655 25.66 25.09 -5.24
C GLY A 655 24.95 26.45 -5.27
N GLY A 656 24.01 26.62 -4.35
CA GLY A 656 23.22 27.83 -4.14
C GLY A 656 21.95 27.90 -4.97
N LEU A 657 21.59 26.79 -5.62
CA LEU A 657 20.44 26.70 -6.53
C LEU A 657 19.11 26.69 -5.74
N ASN A 658 18.10 27.34 -6.31
CA ASN A 658 16.73 27.39 -5.81
C ASN A 658 15.82 26.55 -6.71
N TYR A 659 15.32 25.43 -6.21
CA TYR A 659 14.45 24.49 -6.93
C TYR A 659 12.97 24.87 -6.91
N GLY A 660 12.65 26.03 -6.32
CA GLY A 660 11.42 26.76 -6.61
C GLY A 660 10.25 26.51 -5.66
N TRP A 661 10.16 25.39 -4.96
CA TRP A 661 9.10 25.15 -3.97
C TRP A 661 9.18 26.17 -2.81
N ARG A 662 8.10 26.81 -2.36
CA ARG A 662 6.67 26.64 -2.71
C ARG A 662 6.12 27.63 -3.74
N VAL A 663 6.99 28.34 -4.46
CA VAL A 663 6.56 29.24 -5.52
C VAL A 663 6.12 28.43 -6.74
N MET A 664 6.85 27.35 -7.04
CA MET A 664 6.58 26.41 -8.11
C MET A 664 6.37 24.98 -7.58
N GLU A 665 5.61 24.18 -8.31
CA GLU A 665 5.47 22.73 -8.14
C GLU A 665 5.69 22.12 -9.53
N GLY A 666 6.86 21.51 -9.76
CA GLY A 666 7.28 21.24 -11.13
C GLY A 666 7.43 22.53 -11.93
N THR A 667 6.93 22.51 -13.17
CA THR A 667 6.86 23.69 -14.03
C THR A 667 5.66 24.60 -13.77
N LEU A 668 4.78 24.23 -12.82
CA LEU A 668 3.57 24.97 -12.51
C LEU A 668 3.79 26.02 -11.43
N CYS A 669 3.06 27.12 -11.53
CA CYS A 669 2.94 28.08 -10.44
C CYS A 669 2.07 27.51 -9.31
N TYR A 670 2.59 27.50 -8.10
CA TYR A 670 1.86 27.03 -6.92
C TYR A 670 1.36 28.19 -6.06
N ASN A 671 2.27 29.07 -5.62
CA ASN A 671 1.92 30.23 -4.80
C ASN A 671 2.59 31.53 -5.29
N PRO A 672 1.87 32.42 -6.00
CA PRO A 672 0.46 32.30 -6.39
C PRO A 672 0.23 31.21 -7.46
N SER A 673 -1.00 30.72 -7.62
CA SER A 673 -1.35 29.64 -8.57
C SER A 673 -1.21 30.02 -10.06
N SER A 674 -0.93 31.28 -10.36
CA SER A 674 -0.59 31.77 -11.70
C SER A 674 0.25 33.04 -11.59
N GLY A 675 1.11 33.28 -12.58
CA GLY A 675 1.96 34.48 -12.61
C GLY A 675 3.01 34.54 -11.49
N CYS A 676 3.44 33.39 -10.99
CA CYS A 676 4.53 33.27 -10.02
C CYS A 676 5.87 33.73 -10.61
N ASP A 677 6.78 34.18 -9.74
CA ASP A 677 8.11 34.61 -10.16
C ASP A 677 9.04 33.42 -10.37
N THR A 678 9.39 33.14 -11.62
CA THR A 678 10.31 32.06 -12.01
C THR A 678 11.79 32.51 -12.03
N SER A 679 12.07 33.78 -11.75
CA SER A 679 13.43 34.32 -11.81
C SER A 679 14.35 33.59 -10.81
N GLY A 680 15.49 33.12 -11.32
CA GLY A 680 16.52 32.44 -10.51
C GLY A 680 16.11 31.07 -9.96
N LYS A 681 15.04 30.46 -10.48
CA LYS A 681 14.60 29.11 -10.11
C LYS A 681 15.07 28.10 -11.13
N VAL A 682 15.51 26.95 -10.64
CA VAL A 682 15.84 25.77 -11.44
C VAL A 682 14.55 24.98 -11.61
N LEU A 683 14.25 24.61 -12.85
CA LEU A 683 13.11 23.76 -13.19
C LEU A 683 13.58 22.31 -13.30
N PRO A 684 12.69 21.33 -13.05
CA PRO A 684 13.06 19.93 -13.18
C PRO A 684 13.40 19.55 -14.61
N VAL A 685 14.26 18.55 -14.75
CA VAL A 685 14.65 18.00 -16.06
C VAL A 685 13.60 17.05 -16.63
N THR A 686 12.76 16.48 -15.76
CA THR A 686 11.52 15.80 -16.14
C THR A 686 10.52 15.87 -14.99
N GLU A 687 9.24 15.88 -15.34
CA GLU A 687 8.14 15.86 -14.38
C GLU A 687 7.03 14.94 -14.91
N TYR A 688 6.18 14.45 -14.02
CA TYR A 688 4.96 13.72 -14.39
C TYR A 688 3.79 14.10 -13.50
N VAL A 689 2.58 13.80 -13.97
CA VAL A 689 1.34 14.20 -13.31
C VAL A 689 1.02 13.21 -12.20
N ASN A 690 0.69 13.73 -11.01
CA ASN A 690 0.04 12.95 -9.97
C ASN A 690 -1.39 12.62 -10.38
N ASN A 691 -1.74 11.33 -10.34
CA ASN A 691 -3.05 10.83 -10.72
C ASN A 691 -3.52 9.75 -9.74
N SER A 692 -4.45 8.88 -10.12
CA SER A 692 -4.94 7.82 -9.23
C SER A 692 -3.91 6.72 -8.97
N ALA A 693 -2.93 6.52 -9.86
CA ALA A 693 -1.87 5.53 -9.73
C ALA A 693 -0.55 6.15 -9.21
N THR A 694 -0.15 7.31 -9.73
CA THR A 694 1.10 7.99 -9.36
C THR A 694 0.89 8.98 -8.23
N CYS A 695 1.77 9.00 -7.24
CA CYS A 695 1.57 9.80 -6.03
C CYS A 695 2.83 10.40 -5.38
N ALA A 696 4.01 9.83 -5.65
CA ALA A 696 5.24 10.20 -4.97
C ALA A 696 6.44 9.62 -5.71
N VAL A 697 7.26 10.49 -6.31
CA VAL A 697 8.52 10.09 -6.91
C VAL A 697 9.49 9.58 -5.86
N THR A 698 10.07 8.43 -6.14
CA THR A 698 11.06 7.81 -5.27
C THR A 698 12.47 8.34 -5.56
N GLY A 699 12.73 8.82 -6.78
CA GLY A 699 14.08 9.06 -7.31
C GLY A 699 14.76 7.73 -7.69
N GLY A 700 16.08 7.76 -7.90
CA GLY A 700 16.81 6.54 -8.28
C GLY A 700 18.30 6.75 -8.57
N TYR A 701 18.86 5.99 -9.52
CA TYR A 701 20.31 5.92 -9.78
C TYR A 701 20.64 5.80 -11.27
N VAL A 702 21.79 6.35 -11.66
CA VAL A 702 22.39 6.05 -12.97
C VAL A 702 23.01 4.66 -12.92
N TYR A 703 22.58 3.76 -13.80
CA TYR A 703 23.14 2.41 -13.83
C TYR A 703 24.59 2.43 -14.34
N ARG A 704 25.51 1.90 -13.52
CA ARG A 704 26.95 1.80 -13.82
C ARG A 704 27.51 0.38 -13.66
N GLY A 705 26.62 -0.60 -13.50
CA GLY A 705 26.95 -2.02 -13.45
C GLY A 705 27.41 -2.60 -14.78
N SER A 706 27.86 -3.85 -14.73
CA SER A 706 28.40 -4.58 -15.87
C SER A 706 27.52 -5.75 -16.32
N LEU A 707 26.59 -6.22 -15.49
CA LEU A 707 25.71 -7.34 -15.83
C LEU A 707 24.67 -6.98 -16.92
N SER A 708 24.30 -5.71 -17.02
CA SER A 708 23.33 -5.20 -18.00
C SER A 708 23.93 -4.02 -18.79
N PRO A 709 24.91 -4.23 -19.69
CA PRO A 709 25.61 -3.15 -20.38
C PRO A 709 24.71 -2.15 -21.11
N GLN A 710 23.56 -2.61 -21.61
CA GLN A 710 22.54 -1.80 -22.28
C GLN A 710 21.85 -0.77 -21.38
N MET A 711 21.95 -0.91 -20.06
CA MET A 711 21.42 0.05 -19.08
C MET A 711 22.43 1.15 -18.74
N THR A 712 23.71 1.00 -19.14
CA THR A 712 24.80 1.89 -18.72
C THR A 712 24.51 3.35 -19.06
N GLY A 713 24.55 4.21 -18.04
CA GLY A 713 24.35 5.66 -18.20
C GLY A 713 22.90 6.11 -18.26
N ILE A 714 21.92 5.22 -18.08
CA ILE A 714 20.52 5.57 -17.94
C ILE A 714 20.22 5.80 -16.46
N TYR A 715 19.57 6.93 -16.12
CA TYR A 715 19.05 7.18 -14.79
C TYR A 715 17.69 6.50 -14.64
N PHE A 716 17.62 5.44 -13.83
CA PHE A 716 16.36 4.77 -13.53
C PHE A 716 15.76 5.33 -12.25
N TYR A 717 14.49 5.72 -12.30
CA TYR A 717 13.73 6.22 -11.16
C TYR A 717 12.31 5.66 -11.21
N GLY A 718 11.60 5.70 -10.08
CA GLY A 718 10.25 5.16 -10.01
C GLY A 718 9.33 5.98 -9.11
N ASP A 719 8.09 5.52 -9.02
CA ASP A 719 7.03 6.09 -8.20
C ASP A 719 6.56 5.08 -7.14
N TYR A 720 6.38 5.56 -5.92
CA TYR A 720 6.07 4.71 -4.76
C TYR A 720 4.70 4.04 -4.85
N CYS A 721 3.67 4.72 -5.38
CA CYS A 721 2.31 4.18 -5.40
C CYS A 721 2.05 3.28 -6.61
N SER A 722 2.47 3.72 -7.80
CA SER A 722 2.18 3.01 -9.04
C SER A 722 3.11 1.83 -9.29
N GLY A 723 4.34 1.87 -8.75
CA GLY A 723 5.39 0.90 -9.09
C GLY A 723 5.94 1.08 -10.50
N GLU A 724 5.58 2.16 -11.20
CA GLU A 724 6.17 2.52 -12.49
C GLU A 724 7.65 2.90 -12.34
N ILE A 725 8.47 2.47 -13.31
CA ILE A 725 9.90 2.78 -13.39
C ILE A 725 10.18 3.36 -14.77
N TRP A 726 10.83 4.52 -14.81
CA TRP A 726 11.26 5.20 -16.02
C TRP A 726 12.77 5.18 -16.16
N GLY A 727 13.25 5.18 -17.40
CA GLY A 727 14.62 5.52 -17.74
C GLY A 727 14.71 6.94 -18.27
N LEU A 728 15.56 7.75 -17.67
CA LEU A 728 15.89 9.11 -18.08
C LEU A 728 17.27 9.12 -18.75
N VAL A 729 17.31 9.67 -19.96
CA VAL A 729 18.56 9.84 -20.73
C VAL A 729 18.71 11.29 -21.17
N GLN A 730 19.96 11.70 -21.41
CA GLN A 730 20.30 13.01 -21.98
C GLN A 730 20.99 12.83 -23.34
N PRO A 731 20.24 12.72 -24.46
CA PRO A 731 20.83 12.46 -25.78
C PRO A 731 21.77 13.57 -26.26
N SER A 732 21.55 14.79 -25.78
CA SER A 732 22.42 15.95 -26.00
C SER A 732 22.32 16.89 -24.80
N PRO A 733 23.36 17.70 -24.49
CA PRO A 733 23.36 18.57 -23.31
C PRO A 733 22.07 19.40 -23.18
N GLY A 734 21.40 19.29 -22.04
CA GLY A 734 20.15 20.01 -21.72
C GLY A 734 18.88 19.43 -22.34
N VAL A 735 18.97 18.40 -23.19
CA VAL A 735 17.81 17.71 -23.76
C VAL A 735 17.62 16.39 -23.03
N TRP A 736 16.53 16.29 -22.29
CA TRP A 736 16.20 15.13 -21.48
C TRP A 736 15.03 14.36 -22.07
N VAL A 737 15.11 13.03 -22.02
CA VAL A 737 14.04 12.15 -22.47
C VAL A 737 13.81 11.11 -21.39
N SER A 738 12.61 11.14 -20.80
CA SER A 738 12.13 10.10 -19.91
C SER A 738 11.24 9.11 -20.66
N THR A 739 11.42 7.82 -20.44
CA THR A 739 10.63 6.75 -21.07
C THR A 739 10.26 5.71 -20.02
N LEU A 740 8.99 5.35 -19.94
CA LEU A 740 8.52 4.27 -19.06
C LEU A 740 9.21 2.97 -19.47
N ALA A 741 9.98 2.40 -18.54
CA ALA A 741 10.75 1.18 -18.74
C ALA A 741 9.91 -0.06 -18.38
N VAL A 742 9.14 0.03 -17.29
CA VAL A 742 8.25 -1.04 -16.81
C VAL A 742 7.26 -0.48 -15.79
N ASP A 743 6.08 -1.08 -15.72
CA ASP A 743 5.05 -0.91 -14.68
C ASP A 743 5.07 -2.18 -13.82
N THR A 744 5.25 -2.04 -12.50
CA THR A 744 5.39 -3.15 -11.57
C THR A 744 4.32 -3.08 -10.49
N SER A 745 4.13 -4.16 -9.71
CA SER A 745 3.26 -4.13 -8.53
C SER A 745 4.01 -3.75 -7.24
N PHE A 746 5.25 -3.26 -7.33
CA PHE A 746 6.08 -2.96 -6.16
C PHE A 746 5.72 -1.60 -5.58
N PHE A 747 5.71 -1.49 -4.25
CA PHE A 747 5.70 -0.20 -3.57
C PHE A 747 7.15 0.26 -3.43
N ILE A 748 7.66 0.94 -4.46
CA ILE A 748 9.08 1.24 -4.61
C ILE A 748 9.47 2.34 -3.61
N SER A 749 9.93 1.97 -2.42
CA SER A 749 10.36 2.93 -1.39
C SER A 749 11.74 3.51 -1.64
N SER A 750 12.60 2.79 -2.37
CA SER A 750 13.93 3.25 -2.75
C SER A 750 14.56 2.41 -3.84
N PHE A 751 15.54 3.01 -4.51
CA PHE A 751 16.59 2.31 -5.23
C PHE A 751 17.90 2.32 -4.42
N GLY A 752 18.87 1.55 -4.88
CA GLY A 752 20.25 1.53 -4.38
C GLY A 752 21.15 0.70 -5.28
N GLU A 753 22.45 0.67 -5.00
CA GLU A 753 23.41 -0.10 -5.80
C GLU A 753 24.34 -0.95 -4.92
N ASP A 754 24.95 -1.97 -5.54
CA ASP A 754 26.07 -2.70 -4.96
C ASP A 754 27.43 -2.07 -5.33
N GLU A 755 28.52 -2.62 -4.79
CA GLU A 755 29.87 -2.11 -5.03
C GLU A 755 30.27 -2.13 -6.52
N ALA A 756 29.68 -3.04 -7.29
CA ALA A 756 29.91 -3.19 -8.73
C ALA A 756 29.02 -2.26 -9.57
N GLY A 757 28.08 -1.53 -8.96
CA GLY A 757 27.16 -0.61 -9.65
C GLY A 757 25.91 -1.30 -10.20
N GLU A 758 25.65 -2.55 -9.79
CA GLU A 758 24.39 -3.20 -10.11
C GLU A 758 23.25 -2.57 -9.30
N LEU A 759 22.09 -2.40 -9.94
CA LEU A 759 20.96 -1.67 -9.39
C LEU A 759 20.01 -2.59 -8.63
N TYR A 760 19.49 -2.09 -7.51
CA TYR A 760 18.54 -2.74 -6.64
C TYR A 760 17.38 -1.80 -6.34
N LEU A 761 16.22 -2.38 -6.02
CA LEU A 761 15.09 -1.65 -5.45
C LEU A 761 14.55 -2.35 -4.20
N THR A 762 13.93 -1.58 -3.32
CA THR A 762 13.21 -2.07 -2.14
C THR A 762 11.70 -1.99 -2.39
N ASP A 763 10.99 -3.10 -2.19
CA ASP A 763 9.54 -3.12 -2.17
C ASP A 763 9.06 -3.05 -0.71
N TYR A 764 8.47 -1.91 -0.38
CA TYR A 764 7.99 -1.56 0.95
C TYR A 764 6.94 -2.53 1.47
N ALA A 765 6.00 -2.92 0.60
CA ALA A 765 4.82 -3.69 0.99
C ALA A 765 5.14 -5.17 1.16
N SER A 766 5.88 -5.77 0.21
CA SER A 766 6.27 -7.19 0.30
C SER A 766 7.46 -7.45 1.21
N GLY A 767 8.23 -6.41 1.57
CA GLY A 767 9.41 -6.59 2.40
C GLY A 767 10.54 -7.30 1.67
N THR A 768 10.74 -6.97 0.39
CA THR A 768 11.73 -7.61 -0.47
C THR A 768 12.73 -6.63 -1.07
N VAL A 769 13.91 -7.14 -1.43
CA VAL A 769 14.91 -6.45 -2.25
C VAL A 769 15.01 -7.19 -3.58
N GLN A 770 14.86 -6.44 -4.67
CA GLN A 770 14.96 -6.94 -6.04
C GLN A 770 16.22 -6.38 -6.69
N ARG A 771 16.99 -7.22 -7.39
CA ARG A 771 18.01 -6.73 -8.32
C ARG A 771 17.35 -6.41 -9.65
N VAL A 772 17.60 -5.22 -10.18
CA VAL A 772 17.10 -4.75 -11.47
C VAL A 772 18.07 -5.20 -12.56
N VAL A 773 17.56 -5.93 -13.55
CA VAL A 773 18.35 -6.45 -14.67
C VAL A 773 17.70 -6.10 -15.99
N GLY A 774 18.50 -5.75 -16.99
CA GLY A 774 18.02 -5.62 -18.35
C GLY A 774 17.99 -6.98 -19.08
N PRO A 775 17.42 -7.07 -20.29
CA PRO A 775 17.43 -8.28 -21.10
C PRO A 775 18.87 -8.75 -21.33
N LEU A 776 19.17 -10.01 -21.03
CA LEU A 776 20.49 -10.59 -21.28
C LEU A 776 20.87 -10.34 -22.74
N GLY A 777 21.96 -9.59 -22.96
CA GLY A 777 22.46 -9.33 -24.30
C GLY A 777 22.72 -10.66 -25.01
N ALA A 778 22.09 -10.85 -26.18
CA ALA A 778 22.46 -11.97 -27.05
C ALA A 778 23.98 -11.91 -27.31
N PRO A 779 24.71 -13.04 -27.29
CA PRO A 779 26.13 -13.04 -27.63
C PRO A 779 26.30 -12.43 -29.02
N THR A 780 27.11 -11.38 -29.11
CA THR A 780 27.36 -10.65 -30.36
C THR A 780 27.84 -11.64 -31.42
N PRO A 781 27.10 -11.90 -32.51
CA PRO A 781 27.63 -12.69 -33.61
C PRO A 781 28.81 -11.94 -34.22
N THR A 782 29.96 -12.61 -34.26
CA THR A 782 31.16 -12.14 -34.94
C THR A 782 30.89 -12.14 -36.45
N PHE A 783 30.53 -10.97 -36.99
CA PHE A 783 30.39 -10.82 -38.44
C PHE A 783 31.77 -10.64 -39.09
N THR A 784 32.12 -11.59 -39.96
CA THR A 784 33.23 -11.49 -40.91
C THR A 784 32.70 -10.82 -42.18
N PRO A 785 33.26 -9.70 -42.69
CA PRO A 785 32.75 -9.08 -43.92
C PRO A 785 33.43 -9.67 -45.16
N PRO A 786 32.68 -9.96 -46.25
CA PRO A 786 32.83 -9.17 -47.49
C PRO A 786 31.57 -9.17 -48.41
N PRO A 787 31.58 -8.57 -49.62
CA PRO A 787 32.06 -7.25 -50.03
C PRO A 787 30.93 -6.39 -50.66
N PHE A 788 31.24 -5.11 -50.86
CA PHE A 788 30.41 -4.05 -51.46
C PHE A 788 29.68 -4.41 -52.76
N ALA A 789 28.44 -3.93 -52.88
CA ALA A 789 27.83 -3.53 -54.14
C ALA A 789 26.97 -2.28 -53.93
N SER A 790 27.27 -1.24 -54.72
CA SER A 790 26.49 -0.02 -54.87
C SER A 790 25.19 -0.30 -55.62
N ASP A 791 24.14 0.46 -55.34
CA ASP A 791 23.38 1.18 -56.39
C ASP A 791 22.36 2.18 -55.78
N THR A 792 22.35 3.37 -56.37
CA THR A 792 21.27 4.40 -56.36
C THR A 792 20.78 4.50 -57.83
N PRO A 793 19.62 5.10 -58.22
CA PRO A 793 18.92 6.27 -57.62
C PRO A 793 17.36 6.38 -57.76
N SER A 794 16.81 7.53 -57.27
CA SER A 794 15.65 8.33 -57.77
C SER A 794 14.19 7.82 -57.61
N ALA A 795 13.12 8.62 -57.44
CA ALA A 795 12.90 10.07 -57.23
C ALA A 795 11.41 10.34 -56.85
N THR A 796 11.21 11.38 -56.02
CA THR A 796 10.19 12.46 -55.96
C THR A 796 8.69 12.22 -56.25
N SER A 797 7.83 12.70 -55.33
CA SER A 797 6.62 13.47 -55.69
C SER A 797 6.28 14.53 -54.63
N THR A 798 5.93 15.73 -55.12
CA THR A 798 5.51 16.94 -54.39
C THR A 798 4.11 17.33 -54.84
N PHE A 799 3.26 17.84 -53.94
CA PHE A 799 1.98 18.48 -54.30
C PHE A 799 1.90 19.93 -53.80
N THR A 800 1.43 20.78 -54.70
CA THR A 800 1.26 22.25 -54.65
C THR A 800 -0.17 22.64 -54.25
N PRO A 801 -0.42 23.81 -53.62
CA PRO A 801 -1.76 24.32 -53.35
C PRO A 801 -2.25 25.30 -54.43
N ALA A 802 -3.57 25.46 -54.57
CA ALA A 802 -4.20 26.47 -55.44
C ALA A 802 -5.37 27.21 -54.74
N PRO A 803 -5.70 28.47 -55.12
CA PRO A 803 -6.41 29.44 -54.26
C PRO A 803 -7.80 29.88 -54.75
N GLY A 804 -8.63 30.36 -53.79
CA GLY A 804 -9.42 31.60 -53.89
C GLY A 804 -10.87 31.55 -54.41
N SER A 805 -11.82 32.07 -53.60
CA SER A 805 -12.74 33.18 -53.98
C SER A 805 -13.72 33.56 -52.86
N SER A 806 -13.91 34.87 -52.64
CA SER A 806 -14.86 35.55 -51.74
C SER A 806 -16.22 35.80 -52.43
N PRO A 807 -17.33 36.05 -51.69
CA PRO A 807 -17.93 37.39 -51.81
C PRO A 807 -18.56 37.98 -50.52
N THR A 808 -19.06 39.20 -50.70
CA THR A 808 -19.31 40.37 -49.84
C THR A 808 -20.66 40.44 -49.09
N PHE A 809 -20.72 41.33 -48.08
CA PHE A 809 -21.90 41.74 -47.28
C PHE A 809 -22.91 42.64 -48.04
N THR A 810 -24.20 42.58 -47.69
CA THR A 810 -25.16 43.71 -47.82
C THR A 810 -26.31 43.61 -46.79
N ALA A 811 -26.94 44.75 -46.50
CA ALA A 811 -27.60 45.18 -45.26
C ALA A 811 -29.08 44.79 -45.01
N LEU A 812 -29.51 45.14 -43.78
CA LEU A 812 -30.79 45.00 -43.06
C LEU A 812 -32.07 45.46 -43.81
N PRO A 813 -33.25 44.93 -43.40
CA PRO A 813 -34.29 45.86 -42.93
C PRO A 813 -34.99 45.45 -41.63
N THR A 814 -35.48 46.49 -40.97
CA THR A 814 -36.27 46.56 -39.75
C THR A 814 -37.69 45.99 -39.87
N SER A 815 -38.12 45.15 -38.92
CA SER A 815 -39.50 45.18 -38.38
C SER A 815 -39.61 44.35 -37.10
N MET A 816 -40.06 44.98 -36.01
CA MET A 816 -40.56 44.31 -34.80
C MET A 816 -41.97 43.75 -35.05
N PRO A 817 -42.28 42.57 -34.50
CA PRO A 817 -43.58 42.36 -33.88
C PRO A 817 -43.45 41.91 -32.43
N THR A 818 -44.25 42.55 -31.57
CA THR A 818 -44.40 42.25 -30.15
C THR A 818 -45.51 41.23 -29.87
N PHE A 819 -45.11 40.21 -29.11
CA PHE A 819 -45.81 39.35 -28.13
C PHE A 819 -47.06 38.53 -28.49
N THR A 820 -46.90 37.21 -28.37
CA THR A 820 -47.74 36.37 -27.49
C THR A 820 -46.86 35.26 -26.89
N SER A 821 -46.60 35.32 -25.58
CA SER A 821 -45.91 34.28 -24.81
C SER A 821 -46.87 33.13 -24.51
N THR A 822 -46.76 32.04 -25.25
CA THR A 822 -47.00 30.70 -24.71
C THR A 822 -45.68 30.20 -24.12
N PRO A 823 -45.65 29.58 -22.92
CA PRO A 823 -44.40 29.10 -22.35
C PRO A 823 -43.95 27.88 -23.16
N VAL A 824 -43.02 28.10 -24.10
CA VAL A 824 -42.31 27.00 -24.76
C VAL A 824 -41.35 26.45 -23.73
N SER A 825 -41.47 25.16 -23.39
CA SER A 825 -40.59 24.47 -22.45
C SER A 825 -39.12 24.74 -22.82
N SER A 826 -38.39 25.42 -21.93
CA SER A 826 -36.99 25.79 -22.15
C SER A 826 -36.00 24.62 -21.99
N SER A 827 -36.50 23.40 -21.79
CA SER A 827 -35.69 22.18 -21.62
C SER A 827 -35.65 21.33 -22.89
N GLY A 828 -34.48 20.74 -23.16
CA GLY A 828 -34.31 19.64 -24.10
C GLY A 828 -34.39 18.28 -23.38
N LEU A 829 -34.45 17.21 -24.17
CA LEU A 829 -34.46 15.82 -23.67
C LEU A 829 -33.21 15.09 -24.16
N LEU A 830 -32.51 14.40 -23.27
CA LEU A 830 -31.43 13.46 -23.58
C LEU A 830 -31.94 12.03 -23.43
N THR A 831 -31.76 11.20 -24.44
CA THR A 831 -32.06 9.76 -24.36
C THR A 831 -30.84 8.94 -24.76
N GLY A 832 -30.78 7.67 -24.37
CA GLY A 832 -29.72 6.77 -24.79
C GLY A 832 -29.86 5.41 -24.13
N ARG A 833 -28.84 4.57 -24.26
CA ARG A 833 -28.80 3.24 -23.65
C ARG A 833 -27.42 2.91 -23.09
N VAL A 834 -27.36 2.46 -21.84
CA VAL A 834 -26.12 2.05 -21.17
C VAL A 834 -26.30 0.66 -20.58
N ILE A 835 -25.41 -0.25 -20.93
CA ILE A 835 -25.46 -1.65 -20.51
C ILE A 835 -24.41 -1.92 -19.45
N ALA A 836 -24.86 -2.45 -18.31
CA ALA A 836 -24.04 -3.04 -17.26
C ALA A 836 -24.85 -4.17 -16.59
N SER A 837 -24.19 -5.08 -15.87
CA SER A 837 -24.88 -6.10 -15.06
C SER A 837 -25.59 -5.51 -13.82
N LYS A 838 -25.31 -4.24 -13.51
CA LYS A 838 -25.83 -3.50 -12.36
C LYS A 838 -26.61 -2.25 -12.75
N PRO A 839 -27.42 -1.70 -11.84
CA PRO A 839 -28.12 -0.43 -12.07
C PRO A 839 -27.15 0.68 -12.44
N VAL A 840 -27.45 1.37 -13.55
CA VAL A 840 -26.66 2.49 -14.06
C VAL A 840 -27.34 3.80 -13.69
N THR A 841 -26.56 4.78 -13.25
CA THR A 841 -27.01 6.16 -13.09
C THR A 841 -26.38 7.03 -14.17
N VAL A 842 -27.18 7.87 -14.84
CA VAL A 842 -26.72 8.83 -15.84
C VAL A 842 -26.88 10.25 -15.30
N ASN A 843 -25.78 10.99 -15.29
CA ASN A 843 -25.65 12.34 -14.77
C ASN A 843 -25.35 13.34 -15.90
N LEU A 844 -25.89 14.56 -15.79
CA LEU A 844 -25.52 15.71 -16.60
C LEU A 844 -24.80 16.75 -15.76
N TYR A 845 -23.64 17.19 -16.21
CA TYR A 845 -22.86 18.27 -15.61
C TYR A 845 -22.76 19.46 -16.57
N ASP A 846 -22.85 20.68 -16.05
CA ASP A 846 -22.61 21.89 -16.84
C ASP A 846 -21.10 22.19 -16.99
N GLY A 847 -20.77 23.30 -17.68
CA GLY A 847 -19.38 23.73 -17.91
C GLY A 847 -18.60 24.16 -16.65
N SER A 848 -19.26 24.22 -15.49
CA SER A 848 -18.63 24.42 -14.18
C SER A 848 -18.51 23.13 -13.37
N SER A 849 -18.83 21.99 -13.99
CA SER A 849 -18.89 20.66 -13.35
C SER A 849 -19.98 20.53 -12.27
N ALA A 850 -20.99 21.40 -12.27
CA ALA A 850 -22.14 21.27 -11.37
C ALA A 850 -23.14 20.25 -11.93
N LEU A 851 -23.66 19.37 -11.06
CA LEU A 851 -24.69 18.39 -11.43
C LEU A 851 -26.02 19.11 -11.72
N VAL A 852 -26.52 18.95 -12.95
CA VAL A 852 -27.73 19.61 -13.45
C VAL A 852 -28.94 18.69 -13.37
N ALA A 853 -28.75 17.42 -13.72
CA ALA A 853 -29.80 16.41 -13.70
C ALA A 853 -29.19 15.01 -13.60
N SER A 854 -29.96 14.07 -13.03
CA SER A 854 -29.54 12.67 -12.83
C SER A 854 -30.75 11.75 -13.02
N VAL A 855 -30.55 10.58 -13.62
CA VAL A 855 -31.58 9.56 -13.80
C VAL A 855 -30.99 8.16 -13.67
N ALA A 856 -31.70 7.24 -13.02
CA ALA A 856 -31.38 5.81 -13.12
C ALA A 856 -31.85 5.27 -14.46
N ALA A 857 -30.98 4.55 -15.17
CA ALA A 857 -31.37 3.83 -16.39
C ALA A 857 -32.38 2.73 -16.05
N ASN A 858 -33.27 2.44 -16.99
CA ASN A 858 -34.19 1.31 -16.93
C ASN A 858 -33.41 -0.02 -16.92
N SER A 859 -34.08 -1.12 -16.58
CA SER A 859 -33.48 -2.46 -16.55
C SER A 859 -32.95 -2.94 -17.91
N ASP A 860 -33.47 -2.39 -19.02
CA ASP A 860 -32.96 -2.65 -20.37
C ASP A 860 -31.78 -1.73 -20.75
N GLY A 861 -31.35 -0.84 -19.85
CA GLY A 861 -30.30 0.14 -20.03
C GLY A 861 -30.76 1.48 -20.60
N THR A 862 -32.02 1.61 -21.05
CA THR A 862 -32.51 2.86 -21.65
C THR A 862 -32.68 3.95 -20.60
N PHE A 863 -32.40 5.20 -20.96
CA PHE A 863 -32.63 6.35 -20.08
C PHE A 863 -33.23 7.54 -20.84
N SER A 864 -33.87 8.43 -20.09
CA SER A 864 -34.44 9.69 -20.59
C SER A 864 -34.32 10.76 -19.50
N LEU A 865 -33.69 11.89 -19.82
CA LEU A 865 -33.33 12.93 -18.85
C LEU A 865 -33.54 14.31 -19.48
N SER A 866 -34.27 15.20 -18.80
CA SER A 866 -34.55 16.55 -19.31
C SER A 866 -33.75 17.61 -18.54
N ALA A 867 -33.17 18.56 -19.27
CA ALA A 867 -32.43 19.69 -18.72
C ALA A 867 -32.59 20.93 -19.63
N PRO A 868 -32.31 22.16 -19.14
CA PRO A 868 -32.34 23.37 -19.96
C PRO A 868 -31.53 23.26 -21.26
N ALA A 869 -31.80 24.14 -22.23
CA ALA A 869 -30.96 24.21 -23.41
C ALA A 869 -29.51 24.61 -23.04
N GLY A 870 -28.52 23.86 -23.49
CA GLY A 870 -27.13 24.02 -23.07
C GLY A 870 -26.21 22.91 -23.56
N THR A 871 -24.91 23.06 -23.32
CA THR A 871 -23.91 22.00 -23.55
C THR A 871 -23.52 21.39 -22.21
N TYR A 872 -23.55 20.07 -22.14
CA TYR A 872 -23.34 19.31 -20.91
C TYR A 872 -22.33 18.19 -21.10
N THR A 873 -21.63 17.85 -20.03
CA THR A 873 -20.93 16.56 -19.89
C THR A 873 -21.92 15.53 -19.38
N VAL A 874 -22.10 14.45 -20.13
CA VAL A 874 -22.89 13.28 -19.74
C VAL A 874 -21.95 12.27 -19.10
N GLN A 875 -22.31 11.75 -17.92
CA GLN A 875 -21.57 10.67 -17.27
C GLN A 875 -22.52 9.51 -16.93
N ALA A 876 -22.16 8.27 -17.30
CA ALA A 876 -22.82 7.07 -16.79
C ALA A 876 -21.93 6.37 -15.77
N ILE A 877 -22.49 5.92 -14.65
CA ILE A 877 -21.79 5.23 -13.57
C ILE A 877 -22.56 3.98 -13.13
N ALA A 878 -21.83 2.93 -12.76
CA ALA A 878 -22.37 1.75 -12.06
C ALA A 878 -21.32 1.24 -11.06
N SER A 879 -21.77 0.61 -9.96
CA SER A 879 -20.87 0.15 -8.89
C SER A 879 -19.99 -1.03 -9.36
N GLY A 880 -18.66 -0.92 -9.28
CA GLY A 880 -17.75 -1.95 -9.82
C GLY A 880 -17.38 -1.75 -11.29
N PHE A 881 -17.75 -0.62 -11.91
CA PHE A 881 -17.59 -0.38 -13.34
C PHE A 881 -16.90 0.96 -13.60
N LEU A 882 -16.04 0.99 -14.62
CA LEU A 882 -15.53 2.26 -15.15
C LEU A 882 -16.70 3.12 -15.60
N SER A 883 -16.66 4.39 -15.20
CA SER A 883 -17.64 5.37 -15.68
C SER A 883 -17.51 5.57 -17.19
N ALA A 884 -18.56 6.06 -17.85
CA ALA A 884 -18.47 6.53 -19.23
C ALA A 884 -18.74 8.04 -19.27
N GLN A 885 -18.04 8.79 -20.12
CA GLN A 885 -18.20 10.24 -20.24
C GLN A 885 -18.25 10.71 -21.69
N GLY A 886 -19.11 11.69 -21.97
CA GLY A 886 -19.23 12.32 -23.28
C GLY A 886 -19.88 13.69 -23.22
N SER A 887 -20.06 14.36 -24.37
CA SER A 887 -20.75 15.66 -24.43
C SER A 887 -22.14 15.53 -25.07
N ALA A 888 -23.10 16.32 -24.59
CA ALA A 888 -24.43 16.46 -25.20
C ALA A 888 -24.83 17.93 -25.29
N VAL A 889 -25.39 18.32 -26.43
CA VAL A 889 -25.97 19.65 -26.64
C VAL A 889 -27.49 19.53 -26.66
N LEU A 890 -28.16 20.09 -25.66
CA LEU A 890 -29.61 20.09 -25.58
C LEU A 890 -30.18 21.39 -26.16
N THR A 891 -31.18 21.25 -27.01
CA THR A 891 -31.96 22.38 -27.54
C THR A 891 -33.39 22.29 -27.01
N GLY A 892 -33.96 23.41 -26.57
CA GLY A 892 -35.31 23.47 -26.01
C GLY A 892 -36.35 22.87 -26.96
N GLY A 893 -37.15 21.91 -26.46
CA GLY A 893 -38.18 21.22 -27.25
C GLY A 893 -37.68 20.09 -28.16
N ASN A 894 -36.37 19.83 -28.23
CA ASN A 894 -35.79 18.75 -29.03
C ASN A 894 -35.28 17.58 -28.18
N THR A 895 -35.24 16.39 -28.78
CA THR A 895 -34.62 15.19 -28.21
C THR A 895 -33.25 14.96 -28.83
N THR A 896 -32.22 14.82 -27.99
CA THR A 896 -30.86 14.41 -28.34
C THR A 896 -30.68 12.97 -27.91
N SER A 897 -30.15 12.12 -28.78
CA SER A 897 -29.93 10.71 -28.48
C SER A 897 -28.45 10.37 -28.45
N LYS A 898 -28.00 9.67 -27.42
CA LYS A 898 -26.65 9.13 -27.26
C LYS A 898 -26.61 7.66 -27.74
N PRO A 899 -25.50 7.23 -28.38
CA PRO A 899 -25.36 5.85 -28.81
C PRO A 899 -25.30 4.88 -27.62
N GLU A 900 -25.59 3.61 -27.89
CA GLU A 900 -25.47 2.54 -26.90
C GLU A 900 -24.00 2.35 -26.48
N ILE A 901 -23.77 2.20 -25.17
CA ILE A 901 -22.44 1.93 -24.60
C ILE A 901 -22.52 0.83 -23.54
N VAL A 902 -21.45 0.05 -23.40
CA VAL A 902 -21.28 -0.96 -22.36
C VAL A 902 -20.25 -0.45 -21.36
N LEU A 903 -20.60 -0.41 -20.08
CA LEU A 903 -19.63 -0.08 -19.03
C LEU A 903 -18.69 -1.27 -18.81
N LEU A 904 -17.40 -0.97 -18.60
CA LEU A 904 -16.39 -2.00 -18.38
C LEU A 904 -16.36 -2.39 -16.89
N ALA A 905 -16.63 -3.65 -16.58
CA ALA A 905 -16.56 -4.19 -15.22
C ALA A 905 -15.11 -4.30 -14.76
N GLY A 906 -14.84 -3.91 -13.51
CA GLY A 906 -13.55 -4.13 -12.87
C GLY A 906 -13.07 -3.03 -11.92
N ASP A 907 -13.70 -1.85 -11.90
CA ASP A 907 -13.33 -0.72 -11.04
C ASP A 907 -14.12 -0.80 -9.72
N VAL A 908 -13.61 -1.62 -8.80
CA VAL A 908 -14.25 -2.00 -7.54
C VAL A 908 -14.07 -0.91 -6.49
N ASP A 909 -12.95 -0.19 -6.50
CA ASP A 909 -12.65 0.88 -5.54
C ASP A 909 -13.16 2.27 -5.98
N GLY A 910 -13.58 2.42 -7.25
CA GLY A 910 -14.18 3.63 -7.80
C GLY A 910 -13.18 4.70 -8.24
N ASN A 911 -11.92 4.33 -8.46
CA ASN A 911 -10.85 5.25 -8.85
C ASN A 911 -10.77 5.49 -10.39
N ASN A 912 -11.69 4.90 -11.18
CA ASN A 912 -11.68 4.87 -12.65
C ASN A 912 -10.45 4.20 -13.27
N VAL A 913 -9.88 3.21 -12.59
CA VAL A 913 -8.85 2.31 -13.10
C VAL A 913 -9.29 0.89 -12.78
N ILE A 914 -8.93 -0.05 -13.64
CA ILE A 914 -9.10 -1.47 -13.37
C ILE A 914 -7.71 -2.06 -13.17
N ASP A 915 -7.33 -2.37 -11.95
CA ASP A 915 -5.99 -2.83 -11.62
C ASP A 915 -5.96 -3.97 -10.57
N GLN A 916 -4.80 -4.17 -9.97
CA GLN A 916 -4.56 -5.24 -9.01
C GLN A 916 -5.23 -4.98 -7.65
N PHE A 917 -5.50 -3.73 -7.26
CA PHE A 917 -6.21 -3.39 -6.03
C PHE A 917 -7.69 -3.78 -6.11
N ASP A 918 -8.29 -3.66 -7.29
CA ASP A 918 -9.64 -4.17 -7.54
C ASP A 918 -9.71 -5.69 -7.42
N ALA A 919 -8.72 -6.39 -7.98
CA ALA A 919 -8.60 -7.84 -7.86
C ALA A 919 -8.41 -8.27 -6.39
N MET A 920 -7.60 -7.53 -5.62
CA MET A 920 -7.45 -7.75 -4.17
C MET A 920 -8.76 -7.56 -3.41
N SER A 921 -9.56 -6.56 -3.78
CA SER A 921 -10.88 -6.33 -3.18
C SER A 921 -11.82 -7.52 -3.39
N ILE A 922 -11.78 -8.16 -4.57
CA ILE A 922 -12.49 -9.42 -4.84
C ILE A 922 -11.98 -10.55 -3.91
N GLY A 923 -10.68 -10.63 -3.64
CA GLY A 923 -10.10 -11.66 -2.75
C GLY A 923 -10.43 -11.49 -1.27
N PHE A 924 -10.42 -10.26 -0.78
CA PHE A 924 -10.81 -9.97 0.60
C PHE A 924 -12.27 -10.34 0.89
N SER A 925 -13.10 -10.27 -0.15
CA SER A 925 -14.53 -10.54 -0.07
C SER A 925 -14.94 -11.86 -0.73
N TYR A 926 -13.96 -12.73 -1.01
CA TYR A 926 -14.18 -13.99 -1.71
C TYR A 926 -15.16 -14.90 -0.96
N GLY A 927 -16.16 -15.42 -1.66
CA GLY A 927 -17.26 -16.22 -1.09
C GLY A 927 -18.30 -15.41 -0.30
N THR A 928 -18.23 -14.08 -0.34
CA THR A 928 -19.19 -13.18 0.33
C THR A 928 -20.04 -12.42 -0.69
N VAL A 929 -20.95 -11.56 -0.21
CA VAL A 929 -21.80 -10.70 -1.05
C VAL A 929 -21.46 -9.21 -0.93
N VAL A 930 -20.38 -8.87 -0.20
CA VAL A 930 -20.02 -7.50 0.18
C VAL A 930 -18.50 -7.29 0.00
N PRO A 931 -18.05 -6.18 -0.63
CA PRO A 931 -18.85 -5.06 -1.09
C PRO A 931 -19.64 -5.40 -2.37
N PRO A 932 -20.84 -4.84 -2.56
CA PRO A 932 -21.60 -5.04 -3.78
C PRO A 932 -20.83 -4.66 -5.05
N ALA A 933 -19.84 -3.75 -4.95
CA ALA A 933 -18.97 -3.37 -6.07
C ALA A 933 -18.15 -4.56 -6.61
N ALA A 934 -17.73 -5.49 -5.75
CA ALA A 934 -16.89 -6.64 -6.11
C ALA A 934 -17.66 -7.81 -6.74
N ASP A 935 -18.98 -7.88 -6.56
CA ASP A 935 -19.87 -8.82 -7.26
C ASP A 935 -20.18 -8.27 -8.65
N LEU A 936 -19.23 -8.36 -9.57
CA LEU A 936 -19.27 -7.75 -10.90
C LEU A 936 -20.31 -8.40 -11.81
N ASN A 937 -20.56 -9.69 -11.67
CA ASN A 937 -21.59 -10.38 -12.45
C ASN A 937 -23.01 -10.23 -11.86
N ASN A 938 -23.13 -9.69 -10.64
CA ASN A 938 -24.37 -9.50 -9.90
C ASN A 938 -25.14 -10.82 -9.68
N ASP A 939 -24.41 -11.90 -9.41
CA ASP A 939 -24.95 -13.23 -9.11
C ASP A 939 -25.18 -13.47 -7.60
N GLY A 940 -24.76 -12.51 -6.76
CA GLY A 940 -24.91 -12.56 -5.32
C GLY A 940 -23.79 -13.34 -4.62
N ILE A 941 -22.65 -13.62 -5.27
CA ILE A 941 -21.48 -14.22 -4.64
C ILE A 941 -20.17 -13.81 -5.33
N ILE A 942 -19.28 -13.17 -4.58
CA ILE A 942 -17.96 -12.75 -5.06
C ILE A 942 -17.07 -13.98 -5.23
N ASN A 943 -16.63 -14.27 -6.45
CA ASN A 943 -15.83 -15.44 -6.77
C ASN A 943 -14.95 -15.23 -8.02
N VAL A 944 -14.34 -16.30 -8.54
CA VAL A 944 -13.44 -16.26 -9.70
C VAL A 944 -14.09 -15.71 -10.97
N PHE A 945 -15.42 -15.77 -11.12
CA PHE A 945 -16.10 -15.18 -12.29
C PHE A 945 -16.10 -13.65 -12.28
N ASP A 946 -16.12 -13.03 -11.10
CA ASP A 946 -15.91 -11.58 -10.98
C ASP A 946 -14.49 -11.22 -11.39
N LEU A 947 -13.52 -12.02 -10.92
CA LEU A 947 -12.12 -11.86 -11.32
C LEU A 947 -11.94 -12.04 -12.84
N GLU A 948 -12.68 -12.95 -13.49
CA GLU A 948 -12.67 -13.09 -14.96
C GLU A 948 -13.26 -11.87 -15.69
N LEU A 949 -14.31 -11.25 -15.15
CA LEU A 949 -14.90 -10.02 -15.70
C LEU A 949 -13.94 -8.85 -15.62
N LEU A 950 -13.30 -8.69 -14.45
CA LEU A 950 -12.25 -7.71 -14.23
C LEU A 950 -11.06 -7.95 -15.16
N ALA A 951 -10.57 -9.19 -15.26
CA ALA A 951 -9.40 -9.56 -16.05
C ALA A 951 -9.54 -9.22 -17.55
N LYS A 952 -10.76 -9.25 -18.09
CA LYS A 952 -11.04 -8.82 -19.48
C LYS A 952 -10.70 -7.35 -19.71
N ASN A 953 -10.88 -6.52 -18.69
CA ASN A 953 -10.68 -5.08 -18.73
C ASN A 953 -9.46 -4.62 -17.93
N TYR A 954 -8.58 -5.56 -17.54
CA TYR A 954 -7.42 -5.28 -16.71
C TYR A 954 -6.51 -4.21 -17.35
N ARG A 955 -6.12 -3.23 -16.52
CA ARG A 955 -5.36 -2.02 -16.85
C ARG A 955 -6.08 -1.02 -17.77
N LYS A 956 -7.41 -1.06 -17.84
CA LYS A 956 -8.20 0.02 -18.45
C LYS A 956 -8.28 1.20 -17.49
N THR A 957 -7.98 2.40 -17.97
CA THR A 957 -7.92 3.63 -17.18
C THR A 957 -8.85 4.70 -17.74
N GLY A 958 -9.38 5.51 -16.84
CA GLY A 958 -10.24 6.64 -17.15
C GLY A 958 -11.67 6.25 -17.55
N PRO A 959 -12.57 7.24 -17.65
CA PRO A 959 -13.90 7.02 -18.15
C PRO A 959 -13.90 6.52 -19.60
N VAL A 960 -14.78 5.58 -19.91
CA VAL A 960 -15.02 5.14 -21.29
C VAL A 960 -15.57 6.30 -22.11
N PRO A 961 -14.97 6.65 -23.27
CA PRO A 961 -15.50 7.70 -24.13
C PRO A 961 -16.91 7.36 -24.62
N TRP A 962 -17.84 8.30 -24.45
CA TRP A 962 -19.21 8.22 -24.92
C TRP A 962 -19.39 9.18 -26.09
N GLU A 963 -18.92 8.74 -27.25
CA GLU A 963 -18.91 9.50 -28.51
C GLU A 963 -20.29 10.11 -28.86
#